data_AF-A0A1I4RVF0-F1
#
_entry.id   AF-A0A1I4RVF0-F1
#
_cell.length_a   1.000
_cell.length_b   1.000
_cell.length_c   1.000
_cell.angle_alpha   90.00
_cell.angle_beta   90.00
_cell.angle_gamma   90.00
#
_symmetry.space_group_name_H-M   'P 1'
#
loop_
_entity.id
_entity.type
_entity.pdbx_description
1 polymer ?
#
loop_
_entity_poly.entity_id
_entity_poly.type
_entity_poly.pdbx_seq_one_letter_code
_entity_poly.pdbx_strand_id
1 'polypeptide(L)'
;MADRNGNRGGQEQAISAPYNFVPLSGWVHTPEWGPQVGHDRPFRDGVSGTLAFTLHADSPLLVGGPQKPATESAPGEVHPFRLGDNGPYAIPGSSLKGMLRSVVEIAGFGRMRMVDDQRLSVRDLTSGARPFYGDRMTENKGGGSRPKSRAGWLRLDPETGRPRLTPCQYARVEHDDLARFSGDDWWKAVKREPQAKRKYERWHRRAGDRTIRFTPEPEKAHDHSRGNKLVYRKATDLGSGETEGTLVFTGQPSTRDPKKPGRKHLEFIFFDCDRDAEQEIAEPVWRDFLHIHAESDDWEAWRKESWIPVFYLDDGKGGIASMGLALMYRLAYENSIHEAIVHTSSEHLALPGEGHGYDLADLLFGTVGAEQDAALRGRVTCEYATAEGDPRPMKPQTTILNGPKPTFYPNYVVQKSDGRGRLKDAKKGYATFMDKDVVIRGFKRYPARPADQVAVQEVTNTQQKNRKVQVKLHPLEPGTTFRGRIRFHNLRPAELGALLWAMTWGGNQQLRHGLGMGKPFGFGQVRLEVDPAASELLPNDPAVGSPAVDEAILAQYRQAFVTHMEAEHGRRGGAWSTCRQIANLVAMADPANAPQYEAATGTELRHLHLDERTNEFRDAKNAHAVLPDYAAVLGVETGGEARGSGGAGDYGHPWLDEAIPRLVAENHARDPEEIIRGKTLAEAWNGLEGEEREAVRAAIKALWEKRGLLEDPPRSQKKLIRNVYGWLE
;
A
#
# COMPACT_ATOMS: atom_id res chain seq x y z
N MET A 1 -23.96 33.82 11.37
CA MET A 1 -24.96 33.85 10.28
C MET A 1 -24.39 34.70 9.16
N ALA A 2 -24.48 34.21 7.92
CA ALA A 2 -24.06 34.81 6.62
C ALA A 2 -22.57 35.21 6.55
N ASP A 3 -21.70 34.68 5.69
CA ASP A 3 -21.88 34.27 4.30
C ASP A 3 -21.26 32.89 4.01
N ARG A 4 -22.10 31.93 3.66
CA ARG A 4 -21.71 30.67 3.00
C ARG A 4 -22.40 30.60 1.66
N ASN A 5 -22.04 31.52 0.77
CA ASN A 5 -22.34 31.42 -0.66
C ASN A 5 -21.32 32.24 -1.46
N GLY A 6 -20.04 31.87 -1.30
CA GLY A 6 -18.99 32.24 -2.24
C GLY A 6 -18.92 31.16 -3.31
N ASN A 7 -19.53 31.42 -4.46
CA ASN A 7 -19.30 30.73 -5.71
C ASN A 7 -17.79 30.80 -6.05
N ARG A 8 -16.98 29.84 -5.57
CA ARG A 8 -15.62 29.63 -6.08
C ARG A 8 -15.74 28.81 -7.36
N GLY A 9 -15.59 29.48 -8.51
CA GLY A 9 -15.40 28.80 -9.80
C GLY A 9 -14.29 27.76 -9.70
N GLY A 10 -14.45 26.67 -10.45
CA GLY A 10 -13.69 25.42 -10.34
C GLY A 10 -12.18 25.59 -10.19
N GLN A 11 -11.69 25.49 -8.95
CA GLN A 11 -10.33 25.09 -8.69
C GLN A 11 -10.28 23.56 -8.69
N GLU A 12 -9.48 23.03 -9.60
CA GLU A 12 -9.18 21.62 -9.79
C GLU A 12 -8.46 21.10 -8.53
N GLN A 13 -9.17 20.37 -7.65
CA GLN A 13 -8.59 19.89 -6.40
C GLN A 13 -8.00 18.49 -6.53
N ALA A 14 -6.80 18.32 -5.99
CA ALA A 14 -6.13 17.04 -5.81
C ALA A 14 -6.79 16.18 -4.70
N ILE A 15 -6.23 15.01 -4.38
CA ILE A 15 -6.67 14.24 -3.21
C ILE A 15 -6.07 14.83 -1.92
N SER A 16 -6.93 15.18 -0.98
CA SER A 16 -6.54 15.49 0.41
C SER A 16 -6.11 14.21 1.14
N ALA A 17 -4.92 14.25 1.74
CA ALA A 17 -4.40 13.20 2.61
C ALA A 17 -3.44 13.83 3.64
N PRO A 18 -3.38 13.33 4.89
CA PRO A 18 -2.43 13.87 5.86
C PRO A 18 -1.00 13.34 5.66
N TYR A 19 -0.81 12.49 4.65
CA TYR A 19 0.44 11.82 4.30
C TYR A 19 0.71 11.96 2.81
N ASN A 20 1.97 11.84 2.44
CA ASN A 20 2.41 11.59 1.08
C ASN A 20 3.46 10.47 1.09
N PHE A 21 4.17 10.27 -0.01
CA PHE A 21 5.07 9.13 -0.18
C PHE A 21 6.41 9.57 -0.74
N VAL A 22 7.48 8.97 -0.23
CA VAL A 22 8.77 9.01 -0.88
C VAL A 22 8.82 7.85 -1.89
N PRO A 23 9.05 8.10 -3.19
CA PRO A 23 9.11 7.05 -4.19
C PRO A 23 10.22 6.04 -3.91
N LEU A 24 10.02 4.81 -4.37
CA LEU A 24 11.06 3.79 -4.34
C LEU A 24 12.06 4.01 -5.48
N SER A 25 13.34 3.95 -5.13
CA SER A 25 14.44 3.79 -6.07
C SER A 25 14.29 2.49 -6.87
N GLY A 26 14.72 2.49 -8.14
CA GLY A 26 14.80 1.28 -8.96
C GLY A 26 15.93 0.32 -8.57
N TRP A 27 16.70 0.63 -7.53
CA TRP A 27 17.81 -0.18 -7.01
C TRP A 27 17.96 0.01 -5.50
N VAL A 28 18.67 -0.93 -4.87
CA VAL A 28 19.02 -0.92 -3.45
C VAL A 28 20.53 -0.81 -3.31
N HIS A 29 20.99 0.10 -2.45
CA HIS A 29 22.41 0.22 -2.17
C HIS A 29 22.87 -0.82 -1.14
N THR A 30 23.80 -1.67 -1.58
CA THR A 30 24.44 -2.70 -0.78
C THR A 30 25.94 -2.39 -0.71
N PRO A 31 26.45 -1.86 0.42
CA PRO A 31 27.87 -1.56 0.55
C PRO A 31 28.77 -2.80 0.38
N GLU A 32 29.85 -2.65 -0.39
CA GLU A 32 30.83 -3.73 -0.66
C GLU A 32 31.48 -4.30 0.62
N TRP A 33 31.56 -3.50 1.69
CA TRP A 33 32.11 -3.92 2.98
C TRP A 33 31.09 -4.65 3.85
N GLY A 34 29.82 -4.70 3.44
CA GLY A 34 28.74 -5.33 4.21
C GLY A 34 29.06 -6.76 4.65
N PRO A 35 29.59 -7.65 3.79
CA PRO A 35 30.00 -9.00 4.18
C PRO A 35 31.14 -9.07 5.20
N GLN A 36 31.91 -7.99 5.36
CA GLN A 36 33.03 -7.92 6.31
C GLN A 36 32.60 -7.38 7.68
N VAL A 37 31.34 -6.95 7.82
CA VAL A 37 30.85 -6.36 9.07
C VAL A 37 30.74 -7.43 10.15
N GLY A 38 31.51 -7.25 11.23
CA GLY A 38 31.48 -8.08 12.42
C GLY A 38 31.55 -7.27 13.72
N HIS A 39 31.24 -7.93 14.83
CA HIS A 39 31.44 -7.39 16.20
C HIS A 39 32.79 -7.80 16.80
N ASP A 40 33.45 -8.80 16.21
CA ASP A 40 34.70 -9.40 16.67
C ASP A 40 35.92 -8.84 15.93
N ARG A 41 35.74 -8.36 14.69
CA ARG A 41 36.82 -7.80 13.85
C ARG A 41 36.50 -6.36 13.45
N PRO A 42 37.04 -5.37 14.19
CA PRO A 42 36.84 -3.97 13.84
C PRO A 42 37.51 -3.58 12.52
N PHE A 43 36.84 -2.73 11.74
CA PHE A 43 37.46 -2.08 10.59
C PHE A 43 38.56 -1.15 11.05
N ARG A 44 39.70 -1.13 10.35
CA ARG A 44 40.82 -0.24 10.68
C ARG A 44 40.41 1.24 10.64
N ASP A 45 39.62 1.63 9.64
CA ASP A 45 39.07 2.97 9.49
C ASP A 45 37.75 3.18 10.25
N GLY A 46 37.31 2.19 11.03
CA GLY A 46 36.08 2.25 11.80
C GLY A 46 36.22 3.07 13.09
N VAL A 47 35.08 3.49 13.63
CA VAL A 47 34.97 4.28 14.86
C VAL A 47 33.91 3.68 15.76
N SER A 48 34.19 3.62 17.06
CA SER A 48 33.21 3.31 18.10
C SER A 48 32.99 4.55 18.97
N GLY A 49 31.89 4.62 19.73
CA GLY A 49 31.68 5.76 20.61
C GLY A 49 30.26 5.99 21.07
N THR A 50 30.03 7.21 21.55
CA THR A 50 28.73 7.66 22.05
C THR A 50 28.44 9.06 21.52
N LEU A 51 27.23 9.25 20.98
CA LEU A 51 26.70 10.57 20.62
C LEU A 51 25.66 10.98 21.67
N ALA A 52 25.97 12.00 22.46
CA ALA A 52 24.99 12.65 23.32
C ALA A 52 24.12 13.60 22.48
N PHE A 53 22.84 13.69 22.79
CA PHE A 53 21.93 14.58 22.07
C PHE A 53 20.84 15.17 22.96
N THR A 54 20.33 16.32 22.52
CA THR A 54 19.08 16.92 22.99
C THR A 54 18.05 16.82 21.87
N LEU A 55 16.90 16.24 22.17
CA LEU A 55 15.75 16.20 21.28
C LEU A 55 14.75 17.28 21.71
N HIS A 56 14.33 18.11 20.76
CA HIS A 56 13.35 19.16 20.99
C HIS A 56 12.02 18.78 20.32
N ALA A 57 10.92 18.86 21.06
CA ALA A 57 9.59 18.67 20.52
C ALA A 57 9.03 20.00 20.00
N ASP A 58 9.03 20.24 18.69
CA ASP A 58 8.53 21.49 18.10
C ASP A 58 7.01 21.49 17.88
N SER A 59 6.33 20.42 18.29
CA SER A 59 4.88 20.23 18.25
C SER A 59 4.48 19.29 19.40
N PRO A 60 3.17 19.11 19.70
CA PRO A 60 2.74 18.21 20.76
C PRO A 60 3.28 16.79 20.52
N LEU A 61 3.90 16.19 21.55
CA LEU A 61 4.57 14.90 21.42
C LEU A 61 3.85 13.82 22.24
N LEU A 62 3.48 12.72 21.58
CA LEU A 62 2.88 11.55 22.23
C LEU A 62 3.59 10.27 21.82
N VAL A 63 4.66 9.93 22.54
CA VAL A 63 5.26 8.59 22.46
C VAL A 63 4.49 7.71 23.44
N GLY A 64 3.68 6.79 22.92
CA GLY A 64 2.66 6.07 23.69
C GLY A 64 3.24 5.18 24.79
N GLY A 65 2.72 5.35 26.00
CA GLY A 65 2.95 4.51 27.18
C GLY A 65 1.68 3.74 27.55
N PRO A 66 1.10 3.92 28.75
CA PRO A 66 -0.16 3.28 29.13
C PRO A 66 -1.31 3.61 28.17
N GLN A 67 -2.07 2.56 27.78
CA GLN A 67 -3.22 2.69 26.89
C GLN A 67 -4.46 2.05 27.51
N LYS A 68 -5.62 2.69 27.31
CA LYS A 68 -6.93 2.12 27.63
C LYS A 68 -7.69 1.87 26.33
N PRO A 69 -8.12 0.63 26.04
CA PRO A 69 -8.94 0.34 24.88
C PRO A 69 -10.28 1.09 24.90
N ALA A 70 -10.80 1.42 23.72
CA ALA A 70 -12.13 2.00 23.60
C ALA A 70 -13.23 0.98 23.94
N THR A 71 -14.36 1.48 24.45
CA THR A 71 -15.55 0.68 24.75
C THR A 71 -16.78 1.26 24.01
N GLU A 72 -17.95 0.62 24.15
CA GLU A 72 -19.20 1.18 23.63
C GLU A 72 -19.54 2.55 24.25
N SER A 73 -19.15 2.79 25.50
CA SER A 73 -19.51 3.97 26.27
C SER A 73 -18.39 5.02 26.38
N ALA A 74 -17.13 4.65 26.16
CA ALA A 74 -15.99 5.54 26.33
C ALA A 74 -14.95 5.41 25.19
N PRO A 75 -14.34 6.51 24.74
CA PRO A 75 -13.22 6.45 23.81
C PRO A 75 -12.00 5.80 24.47
N GLY A 76 -11.10 5.25 23.67
CA GLY A 76 -9.80 4.79 24.17
C GLY A 76 -8.95 5.96 24.65
N GLU A 77 -7.90 5.69 25.41
CA GLU A 77 -6.98 6.72 25.92
C GLU A 77 -5.53 6.31 25.70
N VAL A 78 -4.69 7.27 25.33
CA VAL A 78 -3.25 7.08 25.18
C VAL A 78 -2.50 8.16 25.94
N HIS A 79 -1.63 7.73 26.86
CA HIS A 79 -0.77 8.60 27.67
C HIS A 79 0.69 8.56 27.20
N PRO A 80 1.51 9.56 27.53
CA PRO A 80 2.93 9.55 27.19
C PRO A 80 3.68 8.50 28.03
N PHE A 81 4.73 7.94 27.45
CA PHE A 81 5.61 6.97 28.10
C PHE A 81 6.41 7.61 29.25
N ARG A 82 6.57 6.85 30.34
CA ARG A 82 7.33 7.22 31.55
C ARG A 82 8.24 6.07 31.99
N LEU A 83 9.34 6.41 32.62
CA LEU A 83 10.23 5.44 33.26
C LEU A 83 9.66 5.01 34.62
N GLY A 84 8.87 3.94 34.64
CA GLY A 84 8.12 3.53 35.83
C GLY A 84 6.92 4.43 36.13
N ASP A 85 6.09 4.04 37.10
CA ASP A 85 4.78 4.66 37.32
C ASP A 85 4.85 6.16 37.70
N ASN A 86 5.91 6.54 38.42
CA ASN A 86 6.13 7.90 38.92
C ASN A 86 7.44 8.53 38.43
N GLY A 87 8.13 7.92 37.47
CA GLY A 87 9.37 8.48 36.93
C GLY A 87 9.14 9.54 35.86
N PRO A 88 10.23 10.11 35.34
CA PRO A 88 10.16 11.13 34.31
C PRO A 88 9.55 10.57 33.02
N TYR A 89 8.95 11.48 32.24
CA TYR A 89 8.59 11.15 30.86
C TYR A 89 9.85 10.82 30.06
N ALA A 90 9.73 9.86 29.14
CA ALA A 90 10.85 9.43 28.34
C ALA A 90 10.43 8.97 26.96
N ILE A 91 11.41 8.89 26.07
CA ILE A 91 11.29 8.29 24.74
C ILE A 91 12.07 6.97 24.77
N PRO A 92 11.42 5.82 24.51
CA PRO A 92 12.11 4.55 24.41
C PRO A 92 13.16 4.55 23.30
N GLY A 93 14.30 3.92 23.56
CA GLY A 93 15.37 3.76 22.55
C GLY A 93 14.89 3.09 21.26
N SER A 94 13.93 2.18 21.34
CA SER A 94 13.29 1.56 20.16
C SER A 94 12.53 2.55 19.28
N SER A 95 11.91 3.58 19.88
CA SER A 95 11.20 4.63 19.12
C SER A 95 12.18 5.54 18.38
N LEU A 96 13.28 5.91 19.02
CA LEU A 96 14.38 6.66 18.39
C LEU A 96 15.02 5.84 17.27
N LYS A 97 15.33 4.57 17.53
CA LYS A 97 15.89 3.64 16.54
C LYS A 97 14.98 3.51 15.32
N GLY A 98 13.68 3.31 15.51
CA GLY A 98 12.72 3.22 14.40
C GLY A 98 12.62 4.50 13.58
N MET A 99 12.63 5.66 14.25
CA MET A 99 12.63 6.97 13.57
C MET A 99 13.88 7.15 12.71
N LEU A 100 15.07 6.93 13.27
CA LEU A 100 16.35 7.06 12.56
C LEU A 100 16.49 6.02 11.45
N ARG A 101 16.14 4.75 11.71
CA ARG A 101 16.14 3.68 10.72
C ARG A 101 15.30 4.04 9.50
N SER A 102 14.09 4.57 9.70
CA SER A 102 13.21 4.96 8.60
C SER A 102 13.80 6.06 7.70
N VAL A 103 14.70 6.89 8.23
CA VAL A 103 15.40 7.93 7.45
C VAL A 103 16.60 7.33 6.74
N VAL A 104 17.38 6.47 7.39
CA VAL A 104 18.52 5.76 6.77
C VAL A 104 18.06 4.83 5.65
N GLU A 105 16.96 4.10 5.82
CA GLU A 105 16.38 3.24 4.77
C GLU A 105 16.07 4.03 3.51
N ILE A 106 15.59 5.27 3.63
CA ILE A 106 15.26 6.09 2.48
C ILE A 106 16.51 6.79 1.93
N ALA A 107 17.29 7.42 2.81
CA ALA A 107 18.45 8.22 2.41
C ALA A 107 19.60 7.37 1.85
N GLY A 108 19.75 6.14 2.35
CA GLY A 108 20.76 5.19 1.91
C GLY A 108 20.28 4.22 0.83
N PHE A 109 19.14 4.46 0.18
CA PHE A 109 18.52 3.53 -0.79
C PHE A 109 18.41 2.09 -0.27
N GLY A 110 17.91 1.92 0.95
CA GLY A 110 17.65 0.61 1.57
C GLY A 110 16.37 -0.05 1.06
N ARG A 111 16.16 -1.29 1.51
CA ARG A 111 15.05 -2.16 1.08
C ARG A 111 13.69 -1.75 1.65
N MET A 112 12.60 -2.03 0.93
CA MET A 112 11.21 -1.95 1.41
C MET A 112 10.63 -3.34 1.74
N ARG A 113 11.27 -4.07 2.66
CA ARG A 113 10.86 -5.44 3.02
C ARG A 113 9.99 -5.57 4.28
N MET A 114 9.94 -4.53 5.12
CA MET A 114 9.09 -4.50 6.33
C MET A 114 7.64 -4.13 5.98
N VAL A 115 7.03 -4.90 5.08
CA VAL A 115 5.68 -4.69 4.55
C VAL A 115 4.98 -6.04 4.47
N ASP A 116 3.76 -6.13 5.00
CA ASP A 116 2.97 -7.37 4.90
C ASP A 116 2.59 -7.65 3.43
N ASP A 117 2.76 -8.90 3.00
CA ASP A 117 2.25 -9.30 1.70
C ASP A 117 0.74 -9.54 1.77
N GLN A 118 -0.03 -8.65 1.14
CA GLN A 118 -1.48 -8.75 1.11
C GLN A 118 -1.99 -8.68 -0.32
N ARG A 119 -2.77 -9.69 -0.73
CA ARG A 119 -3.52 -9.68 -1.99
C ARG A 119 -4.86 -8.99 -1.81
N LEU A 120 -4.88 -7.66 -1.81
CA LEU A 120 -6.07 -6.85 -1.54
C LEU A 120 -7.25 -7.20 -2.48
N SER A 121 -8.43 -6.66 -2.18
CA SER A 121 -9.63 -6.84 -3.03
C SER A 121 -10.34 -5.53 -3.35
N VAL A 122 -11.11 -5.55 -4.44
CA VAL A 122 -11.81 -4.37 -4.96
C VAL A 122 -13.28 -4.61 -5.23
N ARG A 123 -14.07 -3.64 -4.81
CA ARG A 123 -15.43 -3.42 -5.29
C ARG A 123 -15.61 -1.93 -5.45
N ASP A 124 -15.50 -1.48 -6.68
CA ASP A 124 -15.63 -0.07 -7.01
C ASP A 124 -16.72 0.12 -8.06
N LEU A 125 -17.79 0.80 -7.65
CA LEU A 125 -18.98 1.04 -8.46
C LEU A 125 -18.96 2.44 -9.10
N THR A 126 -17.85 3.18 -9.01
CA THR A 126 -17.67 4.46 -9.70
C THR A 126 -17.47 4.23 -11.20
N SER A 127 -17.79 5.25 -12.00
CA SER A 127 -17.67 5.18 -13.46
C SER A 127 -16.23 4.91 -13.91
N GLY A 128 -15.24 5.52 -13.23
CA GLY A 128 -13.81 5.33 -13.52
C GLY A 128 -13.28 3.92 -13.23
N ALA A 129 -14.05 3.09 -12.52
CA ALA A 129 -13.70 1.70 -12.25
C ALA A 129 -14.36 0.68 -13.20
N ARG A 130 -15.13 1.15 -14.19
CA ARG A 130 -15.74 0.25 -15.19
C ARG A 130 -14.73 -0.70 -15.86
N PRO A 131 -13.57 -0.22 -16.37
CA PRO A 131 -12.66 -1.07 -17.14
C PRO A 131 -12.13 -2.30 -16.38
N PHE A 132 -11.90 -2.18 -15.07
CA PHE A 132 -11.29 -3.26 -14.27
C PHE A 132 -12.26 -3.98 -13.33
N TYR A 133 -13.41 -3.38 -13.00
CA TYR A 133 -14.43 -3.99 -12.12
C TYR A 133 -15.81 -4.07 -12.78
N GLY A 134 -16.35 -2.94 -13.22
CA GLY A 134 -17.73 -2.86 -13.71
C GLY A 134 -18.00 -3.78 -14.90
N ASP A 135 -17.11 -3.81 -15.88
CA ASP A 135 -17.23 -4.59 -17.11
C ASP A 135 -16.96 -6.08 -16.87
N ARG A 136 -16.26 -6.42 -15.77
CA ARG A 136 -16.07 -7.82 -15.32
C ARG A 136 -17.33 -8.36 -14.63
N MET A 137 -18.07 -7.51 -13.93
CA MET A 137 -19.28 -7.89 -13.17
C MET A 137 -20.59 -7.73 -13.96
N THR A 138 -20.63 -6.85 -14.97
CA THR A 138 -21.86 -6.51 -15.69
C THR A 138 -21.64 -6.37 -17.20
N GLU A 139 -22.70 -6.52 -17.98
CA GLU A 139 -22.75 -6.25 -19.41
C GLU A 139 -24.00 -5.43 -19.77
N ASN A 140 -24.00 -4.81 -20.95
CA ASN A 140 -25.20 -4.18 -21.50
C ASN A 140 -25.96 -5.20 -22.35
N LYS A 141 -27.23 -5.48 -22.01
CA LYS A 141 -28.12 -6.36 -22.77
C LYS A 141 -29.50 -5.70 -22.88
N GLY A 142 -30.11 -5.69 -24.06
CA GLY A 142 -31.48 -5.17 -24.24
C GLY A 142 -31.72 -3.74 -23.70
N GLY A 143 -30.71 -2.87 -23.77
CA GLY A 143 -30.80 -1.49 -23.26
C GLY A 143 -30.73 -1.35 -21.72
N GLY A 144 -30.38 -2.42 -20.99
CA GLY A 144 -30.17 -2.39 -19.54
C GLY A 144 -28.87 -3.08 -19.12
N SER A 145 -28.50 -2.88 -17.85
CA SER A 145 -27.33 -3.53 -17.24
C SER A 145 -27.72 -4.91 -16.73
N ARG A 146 -26.99 -5.94 -17.18
CA ARG A 146 -27.15 -7.34 -16.78
C ARG A 146 -25.94 -7.78 -15.95
N PRO A 147 -26.13 -8.35 -14.75
CA PRO A 147 -25.05 -9.02 -14.03
C PRO A 147 -24.52 -10.23 -14.80
N LYS A 148 -23.20 -10.38 -14.89
CA LYS A 148 -22.56 -11.58 -15.46
C LYS A 148 -22.47 -12.73 -14.47
N SER A 149 -22.54 -12.42 -13.17
CA SER A 149 -22.49 -13.41 -12.10
C SER A 149 -23.61 -14.43 -12.23
N ARG A 150 -23.27 -15.71 -12.17
CA ARG A 150 -24.18 -16.85 -11.98
C ARG A 150 -24.38 -17.12 -10.49
N ALA A 151 -25.28 -18.02 -10.15
CA ALA A 151 -25.60 -18.42 -8.79
C ALA A 151 -25.33 -19.92 -8.60
N GLY A 152 -25.01 -20.32 -7.37
CA GLY A 152 -24.84 -21.73 -7.04
C GLY A 152 -24.73 -21.97 -5.55
N TRP A 153 -24.77 -23.25 -5.18
CA TRP A 153 -24.54 -23.70 -3.82
C TRP A 153 -23.14 -24.25 -3.67
N LEU A 154 -22.37 -23.60 -2.81
CA LEU A 154 -21.08 -24.07 -2.35
C LEU A 154 -21.28 -25.09 -1.21
N ARG A 155 -20.58 -26.20 -1.30
CA ARG A 155 -20.49 -27.25 -0.28
C ARG A 155 -19.02 -27.51 -0.01
N LEU A 156 -18.67 -27.72 1.26
CA LEU A 156 -17.37 -28.30 1.60
C LEU A 156 -17.55 -29.82 1.64
N ASP A 157 -16.74 -30.53 0.87
CA ASP A 157 -16.74 -31.98 0.87
C ASP A 157 -16.41 -32.51 2.27
N PRO A 158 -17.27 -33.35 2.89
CA PRO A 158 -17.08 -33.76 4.29
C PRO A 158 -15.81 -34.59 4.53
N GLU A 159 -15.31 -35.29 3.52
CA GLU A 159 -14.15 -36.18 3.64
C GLU A 159 -12.85 -35.44 3.34
N THR A 160 -12.84 -34.64 2.27
CA THR A 160 -11.63 -33.97 1.77
C THR A 160 -11.52 -32.51 2.20
N GLY A 161 -12.60 -31.90 2.72
CA GLY A 161 -12.69 -30.48 3.04
C GLY A 161 -12.69 -29.57 1.81
N ARG A 162 -12.68 -30.13 0.59
CA ARG A 162 -12.54 -29.36 -0.65
C ARG A 162 -13.86 -28.70 -1.06
N PRO A 163 -13.81 -27.44 -1.54
CA PRO A 163 -15.01 -26.73 -1.97
C PRO A 163 -15.53 -27.24 -3.32
N ARG A 164 -16.81 -27.58 -3.39
CA ARG A 164 -17.54 -27.92 -4.62
C ARG A 164 -18.73 -27.00 -4.83
N LEU A 165 -19.03 -26.69 -6.09
CA LEU A 165 -20.11 -25.79 -6.49
C LEU A 165 -21.15 -26.53 -7.33
N THR A 166 -22.40 -26.52 -6.87
CA THR A 166 -23.57 -26.89 -7.67
C THR A 166 -24.15 -25.63 -8.32
N PRO A 167 -24.11 -25.48 -9.66
CA PRO A 167 -24.67 -24.32 -10.34
C PRO A 167 -26.21 -24.29 -10.28
N CYS A 168 -26.79 -23.09 -10.21
CA CYS A 168 -28.23 -22.85 -10.23
C CYS A 168 -28.57 -21.66 -11.13
N GLN A 169 -29.83 -21.59 -11.55
CA GLN A 169 -30.43 -20.33 -11.99
C GLN A 169 -30.80 -19.45 -10.78
N TYR A 170 -31.01 -18.16 -11.02
CA TYR A 170 -31.59 -17.28 -10.02
C TYR A 170 -32.63 -16.33 -10.61
N ALA A 171 -33.65 -16.03 -9.80
CA ALA A 171 -34.62 -14.98 -10.03
C ALA A 171 -34.49 -13.89 -8.95
N ARG A 172 -34.97 -12.68 -9.24
CA ARG A 172 -35.00 -11.55 -8.31
C ARG A 172 -36.41 -11.39 -7.76
N VAL A 173 -36.50 -11.26 -6.44
CA VAL A 173 -37.77 -11.08 -5.73
C VAL A 173 -37.79 -9.74 -5.02
N GLU A 174 -38.90 -9.02 -5.13
CA GLU A 174 -39.11 -7.75 -4.44
C GLU A 174 -39.32 -7.96 -2.95
N HIS A 175 -38.77 -7.07 -2.13
CA HIS A 175 -39.10 -6.99 -0.72
C HIS A 175 -40.60 -6.78 -0.48
N ASP A 176 -41.30 -6.11 -1.41
CA ASP A 176 -42.76 -5.93 -1.30
C ASP A 176 -43.51 -7.23 -1.59
N ASP A 177 -42.99 -8.06 -2.49
CA ASP A 177 -43.50 -9.42 -2.72
C ASP A 177 -43.26 -10.30 -1.49
N LEU A 178 -42.07 -10.23 -0.89
CA LEU A 178 -41.76 -10.92 0.37
C LEU A 178 -42.68 -10.47 1.51
N ALA A 179 -42.92 -9.16 1.65
CA ALA A 179 -43.81 -8.62 2.68
C ALA A 179 -45.24 -9.18 2.54
N ARG A 180 -45.75 -9.22 1.30
CA ARG A 180 -47.08 -9.76 1.00
C ARG A 180 -47.16 -11.25 1.30
N PHE A 181 -46.18 -12.02 0.84
CA PHE A 181 -46.13 -13.46 1.04
C PHE A 181 -46.01 -13.85 2.51
N SER A 182 -45.09 -13.22 3.25
CA SER A 182 -44.82 -13.57 4.65
C SER A 182 -45.74 -12.87 5.66
N GLY A 183 -46.59 -11.94 5.21
CA GLY A 183 -47.37 -11.06 6.10
C GLY A 183 -46.50 -10.18 7.01
N ASP A 184 -45.25 -9.89 6.64
CA ASP A 184 -44.29 -9.15 7.48
C ASP A 184 -43.87 -7.84 6.81
N ASP A 185 -44.50 -6.74 7.22
CA ASP A 185 -44.21 -5.40 6.72
C ASP A 185 -42.79 -4.90 7.02
N TRP A 186 -42.02 -5.62 7.83
CA TRP A 186 -40.59 -5.34 8.06
C TRP A 186 -39.81 -5.21 6.74
N TRP A 187 -40.13 -6.02 5.73
CA TRP A 187 -39.47 -5.99 4.42
C TRP A 187 -39.67 -4.66 3.68
N LYS A 188 -40.75 -3.92 3.96
CA LYS A 188 -41.02 -2.61 3.34
C LYS A 188 -40.03 -1.53 3.78
N ALA A 189 -39.44 -1.65 4.97
CA ALA A 189 -38.60 -0.63 5.59
C ALA A 189 -37.35 -1.19 6.28
N VAL A 190 -36.68 -2.16 5.62
CA VAL A 190 -35.45 -2.78 6.15
C VAL A 190 -34.38 -1.71 6.41
N LYS A 191 -33.96 -1.58 7.67
CA LYS A 191 -32.87 -0.67 8.07
C LYS A 191 -31.53 -1.10 7.48
N ARG A 192 -30.53 -0.20 7.49
CA ARG A 192 -29.16 -0.55 7.11
C ARG A 192 -28.66 -1.70 7.99
N GLU A 193 -28.36 -2.82 7.35
CA GLU A 193 -27.88 -4.07 7.95
C GLU A 193 -26.81 -4.63 7.02
N PRO A 194 -25.52 -4.31 7.22
CA PRO A 194 -24.47 -4.72 6.28
C PRO A 194 -24.40 -6.23 6.03
N GLN A 195 -24.82 -7.04 7.01
CA GLN A 195 -24.83 -8.49 6.99
C GLN A 195 -26.21 -9.06 6.63
N ALA A 196 -26.24 -10.30 6.13
CA ALA A 196 -27.48 -10.96 5.75
C ALA A 196 -28.15 -11.71 6.91
N LYS A 197 -27.40 -12.07 7.96
CA LYS A 197 -27.84 -12.91 9.09
C LYS A 197 -29.22 -12.56 9.65
N ARG A 198 -29.47 -11.27 9.94
CA ARG A 198 -30.75 -10.80 10.50
C ARG A 198 -31.94 -11.07 9.58
N LYS A 199 -31.76 -11.03 8.26
CA LYS A 199 -32.82 -11.34 7.28
C LYS A 199 -33.19 -12.82 7.34
N TYR A 200 -32.19 -13.70 7.40
CA TYR A 200 -32.40 -15.13 7.58
C TYR A 200 -33.12 -15.46 8.89
N GLU A 201 -32.66 -14.91 10.01
CA GLU A 201 -33.31 -15.10 11.32
C GLU A 201 -34.74 -14.53 11.38
N ARG A 202 -34.99 -13.43 10.66
CA ARG A 202 -36.33 -12.84 10.59
C ARG A 202 -37.27 -13.72 9.76
N TRP A 203 -36.80 -14.22 8.62
CA TRP A 203 -37.57 -15.11 7.75
C TRP A 203 -37.92 -16.41 8.47
N HIS A 204 -36.93 -17.10 9.06
CA HIS A 204 -37.15 -18.34 9.79
C HIS A 204 -38.22 -18.20 10.88
N ARG A 205 -38.22 -17.08 11.63
CA ARG A 205 -39.20 -16.83 12.68
C ARG A 205 -40.60 -16.46 12.20
N ARG A 206 -40.75 -15.93 10.97
CA ARG A 206 -42.01 -15.33 10.50
C ARG A 206 -42.69 -16.12 9.38
N ALA A 207 -41.91 -16.76 8.52
CA ALA A 207 -42.37 -17.46 7.33
C ALA A 207 -41.98 -18.95 7.31
N GLY A 208 -41.03 -19.39 8.16
CA GLY A 208 -40.59 -20.78 8.20
C GLY A 208 -39.52 -21.11 7.15
N ASP A 209 -39.78 -22.12 6.31
CA ASP A 209 -38.85 -22.60 5.29
C ASP A 209 -38.55 -21.52 4.23
N ARG A 210 -37.33 -21.56 3.69
CA ARG A 210 -36.88 -20.71 2.57
C ARG A 210 -37.23 -21.30 1.21
N THR A 211 -37.58 -22.58 1.16
CA THR A 211 -38.06 -23.23 -0.05
C THR A 211 -39.48 -22.78 -0.34
N ILE A 212 -39.69 -22.18 -1.50
CA ILE A 212 -40.97 -21.62 -1.92
C ILE A 212 -41.25 -21.98 -3.37
N ARG A 213 -42.54 -22.03 -3.71
CA ARG A 213 -43.00 -22.09 -5.09
C ARG A 213 -43.20 -20.69 -5.66
N PHE A 214 -42.87 -20.49 -6.93
CA PHE A 214 -42.97 -19.21 -7.62
C PHE A 214 -42.95 -19.40 -9.15
N THR A 215 -43.18 -18.34 -9.89
CA THR A 215 -43.06 -18.32 -11.35
C THR A 215 -41.87 -17.44 -11.74
N PRO A 216 -40.81 -17.98 -12.37
CA PRO A 216 -39.71 -17.18 -12.91
C PRO A 216 -40.09 -16.60 -14.28
N GLU A 217 -40.28 -15.29 -14.36
CA GLU A 217 -40.48 -14.63 -15.65
C GLU A 217 -39.25 -14.79 -16.59
N PRO A 218 -39.44 -14.70 -17.92
CA PRO A 218 -38.33 -14.56 -18.86
C PRO A 218 -37.40 -13.41 -18.49
N GLU A 219 -36.10 -13.60 -18.69
CA GLU A 219 -35.10 -12.54 -18.47
C GLU A 219 -35.40 -11.37 -19.42
N LYS A 220 -35.71 -10.20 -18.85
CA LYS A 220 -36.02 -8.98 -19.61
C LYS A 220 -35.56 -7.72 -18.88
N ALA A 221 -35.59 -6.59 -19.57
CA ALA A 221 -35.28 -5.29 -18.98
C ALA A 221 -36.44 -4.79 -18.10
N HIS A 222 -36.12 -4.41 -16.87
CA HIS A 222 -37.04 -3.79 -15.93
C HIS A 222 -36.53 -2.39 -15.55
N ASP A 223 -37.45 -1.45 -15.40
CA ASP A 223 -37.13 -0.11 -14.92
C ASP A 223 -36.63 -0.17 -13.47
N HIS A 224 -35.57 0.57 -13.20
CA HIS A 224 -34.93 0.68 -11.91
C HIS A 224 -34.72 2.16 -11.56
N SER A 225 -34.22 2.42 -10.36
CA SER A 225 -33.95 3.78 -9.87
C SER A 225 -33.15 4.63 -10.87
N ARG A 226 -33.53 5.91 -10.94
CA ARG A 226 -32.87 6.95 -11.75
C ARG A 226 -32.91 6.69 -13.26
N GLY A 227 -33.98 6.05 -13.76
CA GLY A 227 -34.15 5.78 -15.19
C GLY A 227 -33.22 4.69 -15.73
N ASN A 228 -32.46 4.02 -14.87
CA ASN A 228 -31.64 2.88 -15.26
C ASN A 228 -32.53 1.66 -15.52
N LYS A 229 -32.13 0.80 -16.44
CA LYS A 229 -32.76 -0.51 -16.63
C LYS A 229 -31.84 -1.61 -16.13
N LEU A 230 -32.39 -2.57 -15.40
CA LEU A 230 -31.70 -3.80 -15.04
C LEU A 230 -32.33 -4.97 -15.78
N VAL A 231 -31.51 -5.88 -16.28
CA VAL A 231 -31.97 -7.10 -16.94
C VAL A 231 -31.88 -8.27 -15.97
N TYR A 232 -33.02 -8.88 -15.66
CA TYR A 232 -33.09 -10.03 -14.75
C TYR A 232 -34.38 -10.82 -14.95
N ARG A 233 -34.44 -12.04 -14.39
CA ARG A 233 -35.67 -12.82 -14.24
C ARG A 233 -36.40 -12.36 -12.98
N LYS A 234 -37.63 -11.87 -13.11
CA LYS A 234 -38.45 -11.48 -11.96
C LYS A 234 -39.22 -12.70 -11.42
N ALA A 235 -39.26 -12.85 -10.10
CA ALA A 235 -40.12 -13.83 -9.45
C ALA A 235 -41.53 -13.24 -9.25
N THR A 236 -42.56 -14.00 -9.65
CA THR A 236 -43.98 -13.69 -9.39
C THR A 236 -44.66 -14.88 -8.72
N ASP A 237 -45.91 -14.71 -8.29
CA ASP A 237 -46.78 -15.79 -7.80
C ASP A 237 -46.16 -16.60 -6.65
N LEU A 238 -45.52 -15.91 -5.70
CA LEU A 238 -44.92 -16.52 -4.52
C LEU A 238 -45.98 -17.33 -3.75
N GLY A 239 -45.72 -18.62 -3.58
CA GLY A 239 -46.61 -19.60 -2.93
C GLY A 239 -47.50 -20.40 -3.87
N SER A 240 -47.72 -19.95 -5.11
CA SER A 240 -48.68 -20.56 -6.05
C SER A 240 -48.10 -20.93 -7.41
N GLY A 241 -46.89 -20.50 -7.74
CA GLY A 241 -46.23 -20.86 -8.99
C GLY A 241 -45.83 -22.35 -9.09
N GLU A 242 -45.34 -22.75 -10.26
CA GLU A 242 -44.99 -24.15 -10.55
C GLU A 242 -43.52 -24.49 -10.24
N THR A 243 -42.64 -23.49 -10.20
CA THR A 243 -41.20 -23.68 -9.97
C THR A 243 -40.90 -23.61 -8.48
N GLU A 244 -40.14 -24.59 -7.97
CA GLU A 244 -39.62 -24.56 -6.61
C GLU A 244 -38.22 -23.92 -6.57
N GLY A 245 -37.95 -23.10 -5.55
CA GLY A 245 -36.64 -22.52 -5.35
C GLY A 245 -36.41 -22.05 -3.92
N THR A 246 -35.17 -21.76 -3.58
CA THR A 246 -34.76 -21.39 -2.22
C THR A 246 -34.42 -19.90 -2.14
N LEU A 247 -35.00 -19.20 -1.17
CA LEU A 247 -34.71 -17.79 -0.90
C LEU A 247 -33.27 -17.59 -0.40
N VAL A 248 -32.60 -16.62 -1.02
CA VAL A 248 -31.24 -16.18 -0.70
C VAL A 248 -31.25 -14.68 -0.43
N PHE A 249 -30.88 -14.33 0.80
CA PHE A 249 -30.73 -12.95 1.26
C PHE A 249 -29.27 -12.51 1.27
N THR A 250 -29.06 -11.25 0.90
CA THR A 250 -27.75 -10.58 1.00
C THR A 250 -27.87 -9.31 1.86
N GLY A 251 -26.73 -8.74 2.26
CA GLY A 251 -26.68 -7.52 3.07
C GLY A 251 -27.54 -6.35 2.55
N GLN A 252 -27.89 -5.45 3.46
CA GLN A 252 -28.65 -4.21 3.24
C GLN A 252 -27.74 -2.98 3.46
N PRO A 253 -27.04 -2.49 2.43
CA PRO A 253 -26.02 -1.43 2.59
C PRO A 253 -26.58 -0.08 3.04
N SER A 254 -27.87 0.14 2.85
CA SER A 254 -28.57 1.38 3.22
C SER A 254 -30.01 1.09 3.62
N THR A 255 -30.54 1.85 4.57
CA THR A 255 -31.95 1.80 4.97
C THR A 255 -32.85 1.96 3.75
N ARG A 256 -33.78 1.02 3.59
CA ARG A 256 -34.87 1.11 2.62
C ARG A 256 -35.90 2.08 3.17
N ASP A 257 -36.22 3.08 2.35
CA ASP A 257 -37.30 4.02 2.57
C ASP A 257 -38.16 3.98 1.30
N PRO A 258 -39.41 3.50 1.36
CA PRO A 258 -40.31 3.41 0.21
C PRO A 258 -40.46 4.74 -0.53
N LYS A 259 -40.26 5.88 0.15
CA LYS A 259 -40.37 7.21 -0.43
C LYS A 259 -39.09 7.68 -1.13
N LYS A 260 -37.97 6.96 -0.98
CA LYS A 260 -36.66 7.33 -1.54
C LYS A 260 -36.16 6.26 -2.52
N PRO A 261 -36.15 6.53 -3.83
CA PRO A 261 -35.67 5.57 -4.83
C PRO A 261 -34.16 5.31 -4.69
N GLY A 262 -33.71 4.17 -5.20
CA GLY A 262 -32.27 3.83 -5.25
C GLY A 262 -31.71 3.13 -4.00
N ARG A 263 -32.59 2.61 -3.15
CA ARG A 263 -32.23 1.72 -2.03
C ARG A 263 -32.47 0.27 -2.44
N LYS A 264 -31.67 -0.67 -1.91
CA LYS A 264 -31.82 -2.10 -2.23
C LYS A 264 -33.21 -2.59 -1.80
N HIS A 265 -33.94 -3.16 -2.76
CA HIS A 265 -35.31 -3.68 -2.62
C HIS A 265 -35.47 -5.11 -3.15
N LEU A 266 -34.40 -5.70 -3.73
CA LEU A 266 -34.44 -7.00 -4.39
C LEU A 266 -33.54 -8.02 -3.69
N GLU A 267 -34.07 -9.23 -3.47
CA GLU A 267 -33.35 -10.43 -3.02
C GLU A 267 -33.35 -11.49 -4.13
N PHE A 268 -33.02 -12.74 -3.80
CA PHE A 268 -32.81 -13.79 -4.79
C PHE A 268 -33.59 -15.05 -4.42
N ILE A 269 -34.00 -15.80 -5.44
CA ILE A 269 -34.45 -17.18 -5.31
C ILE A 269 -33.56 -18.01 -6.23
N PHE A 270 -32.86 -19.00 -5.69
CA PHE A 270 -32.07 -19.95 -6.47
C PHE A 270 -32.97 -21.14 -6.85
N PHE A 271 -32.96 -21.52 -8.12
CA PHE A 271 -33.83 -22.57 -8.68
C PHE A 271 -33.13 -23.27 -9.84
N ASP A 272 -33.70 -24.39 -10.32
CA ASP A 272 -33.12 -25.22 -11.39
C ASP A 272 -31.62 -25.50 -11.14
N CYS A 273 -31.31 -26.02 -9.96
CA CYS A 273 -29.95 -26.37 -9.58
C CYS A 273 -29.53 -27.70 -10.23
N ASP A 274 -28.47 -27.67 -11.01
CA ASP A 274 -27.96 -28.82 -11.76
C ASP A 274 -26.89 -29.54 -10.93
N ARG A 275 -27.30 -30.65 -10.29
CA ARG A 275 -26.42 -31.49 -9.48
C ARG A 275 -25.43 -32.30 -10.31
N ASP A 276 -25.76 -32.57 -11.57
CA ASP A 276 -24.88 -33.33 -12.47
C ASP A 276 -23.74 -32.45 -13.00
N ALA A 277 -23.92 -31.12 -12.98
CA ALA A 277 -22.90 -30.12 -13.30
C ALA A 277 -22.07 -29.65 -12.08
N GLU A 278 -22.06 -30.41 -10.97
CA GLU A 278 -21.28 -30.05 -9.79
C GLU A 278 -19.77 -30.14 -10.06
N GLN A 279 -19.06 -29.03 -9.83
CA GLN A 279 -17.63 -28.92 -10.12
C GLN A 279 -16.80 -28.58 -8.88
N GLU A 280 -15.58 -29.09 -8.81
CA GLU A 280 -14.60 -28.69 -7.79
C GLU A 280 -14.08 -27.28 -8.07
N ILE A 281 -13.92 -26.48 -7.02
CA ILE A 281 -13.38 -25.13 -7.15
C ILE A 281 -11.86 -25.19 -7.13
N ALA A 282 -11.23 -24.62 -8.15
CA ALA A 282 -9.78 -24.52 -8.24
C ALA A 282 -9.18 -23.81 -7.02
N GLU A 283 -8.05 -24.31 -6.53
CA GLU A 283 -7.39 -23.82 -5.32
C GLU A 283 -7.12 -22.29 -5.34
N PRO A 284 -6.64 -21.67 -6.44
CA PRO A 284 -6.44 -20.22 -6.47
C PRO A 284 -7.74 -19.43 -6.23
N VAL A 285 -8.86 -19.89 -6.81
CA VAL A 285 -10.17 -19.25 -6.67
C VAL A 285 -10.69 -19.40 -5.24
N TRP A 286 -10.46 -20.56 -4.63
CA TRP A 286 -10.81 -20.78 -3.23
C TRP A 286 -10.02 -19.89 -2.28
N ARG A 287 -8.70 -19.80 -2.51
CA ARG A 287 -7.81 -18.92 -1.74
C ARG A 287 -8.25 -17.46 -1.84
N ASP A 288 -8.60 -16.99 -3.02
CA ASP A 288 -9.07 -15.61 -3.23
C ASP A 288 -10.41 -15.36 -2.52
N PHE A 289 -11.34 -16.33 -2.58
CA PHE A 289 -12.60 -16.24 -1.82
C PHE A 289 -12.36 -16.14 -0.31
N LEU A 290 -11.51 -17.01 0.24
CA LEU A 290 -11.17 -16.98 1.67
C LEU A 290 -10.44 -15.70 2.04
N HIS A 291 -9.53 -15.20 1.21
CA HIS A 291 -8.85 -13.93 1.44
C HIS A 291 -9.85 -12.78 1.62
N ILE A 292 -10.92 -12.77 0.83
CA ILE A 292 -11.95 -11.71 0.87
C ILE A 292 -12.91 -11.88 2.05
N HIS A 293 -13.23 -13.13 2.41
CA HIS A 293 -14.37 -13.45 3.25
C HIS A 293 -14.03 -14.05 4.62
N ALA A 294 -12.80 -14.54 4.85
CA ALA A 294 -12.43 -15.30 6.05
C ALA A 294 -12.76 -14.58 7.38
N GLU A 295 -12.58 -13.26 7.40
CA GLU A 295 -12.84 -12.41 8.58
C GLU A 295 -14.23 -11.77 8.59
N SER A 296 -15.12 -12.16 7.67
CA SER A 296 -16.47 -11.58 7.59
C SER A 296 -17.47 -12.36 8.45
N ASP A 297 -18.30 -11.65 9.21
CA ASP A 297 -19.38 -12.25 10.01
C ASP A 297 -20.36 -13.08 9.16
N ASP A 298 -20.60 -12.68 7.90
CA ASP A 298 -21.42 -13.46 6.96
C ASP A 298 -20.76 -14.83 6.70
N TRP A 299 -19.44 -14.88 6.48
CA TRP A 299 -18.72 -16.14 6.30
C TRP A 299 -18.67 -16.97 7.57
N GLU A 300 -18.50 -16.35 8.73
CA GLU A 300 -18.49 -17.06 10.02
C GLU A 300 -19.83 -17.77 10.31
N ALA A 301 -20.94 -17.18 9.84
CA ALA A 301 -22.25 -17.82 9.83
C ALA A 301 -22.31 -18.94 8.77
N TRP A 302 -21.97 -18.65 7.52
CA TRP A 302 -22.12 -19.60 6.41
C TRP A 302 -21.25 -20.83 6.50
N ARG A 303 -20.01 -20.72 7.01
CA ARG A 303 -19.09 -21.86 7.10
C ARG A 303 -19.58 -22.99 8.03
N LYS A 304 -20.63 -22.72 8.83
CA LYS A 304 -21.28 -23.68 9.73
C LYS A 304 -22.43 -24.42 9.03
N GLU A 305 -22.85 -23.97 7.86
CA GLU A 305 -23.95 -24.52 7.08
C GLU A 305 -23.43 -25.51 6.03
N SER A 306 -24.23 -26.52 5.69
CA SER A 306 -23.87 -27.53 4.67
C SER A 306 -23.93 -26.98 3.24
N TRP A 307 -24.75 -25.94 3.01
CA TRP A 307 -24.97 -25.35 1.70
C TRP A 307 -24.91 -23.83 1.79
N ILE A 308 -23.94 -23.26 1.09
CA ILE A 308 -23.59 -21.83 1.16
C ILE A 308 -23.98 -21.18 -0.17
N PRO A 309 -24.87 -20.17 -0.17
CA PRO A 309 -25.26 -19.52 -1.42
C PRO A 309 -24.13 -18.60 -1.87
N VAL A 310 -23.63 -18.82 -3.08
CA VAL A 310 -22.58 -17.99 -3.69
C VAL A 310 -23.01 -17.49 -5.06
N PHE A 311 -22.39 -16.39 -5.46
CA PHE A 311 -22.41 -15.88 -6.81
C PHE A 311 -21.03 -16.02 -7.41
N TYR A 312 -20.93 -16.37 -8.69
CA TYR A 312 -19.64 -16.65 -9.34
C TYR A 312 -19.59 -16.16 -10.78
N LEU A 313 -18.39 -15.87 -11.27
CA LEU A 313 -18.12 -15.61 -12.69
C LEU A 313 -17.52 -16.87 -13.33
N ASP A 314 -17.91 -17.15 -14.56
CA ASP A 314 -17.37 -18.23 -15.40
C ASP A 314 -16.04 -17.79 -16.03
N ASP A 315 -15.11 -18.71 -16.24
CA ASP A 315 -13.82 -18.45 -16.91
C ASP A 315 -13.90 -18.47 -18.45
N GLY A 316 -15.08 -18.74 -19.00
CA GLY A 316 -15.35 -18.88 -20.44
C GLY A 316 -15.00 -20.26 -21.00
N LYS A 317 -14.49 -21.17 -20.16
CA LYS A 317 -14.08 -22.53 -20.49
C LYS A 317 -14.85 -23.59 -19.69
N GLY A 318 -15.91 -23.17 -18.99
CA GLY A 318 -16.75 -24.03 -18.16
C GLY A 318 -16.29 -24.14 -16.70
N GLY A 319 -15.22 -23.44 -16.31
CA GLY A 319 -14.74 -23.34 -14.94
C GLY A 319 -15.20 -22.06 -14.24
N ILE A 320 -14.81 -21.93 -12.97
CA ILE A 320 -15.13 -20.77 -12.14
C ILE A 320 -13.92 -19.83 -12.11
N ALA A 321 -14.11 -18.57 -12.53
CA ALA A 321 -13.06 -17.55 -12.49
C ALA A 321 -12.93 -16.86 -11.12
N SER A 322 -14.06 -16.61 -10.46
CA SER A 322 -14.11 -15.98 -9.14
C SER A 322 -15.48 -16.16 -8.51
N MET A 323 -15.60 -16.00 -7.19
CA MET A 323 -16.87 -16.10 -6.48
C MET A 323 -16.95 -15.24 -5.21
N GLY A 324 -18.17 -15.03 -4.70
CA GLY A 324 -18.41 -14.30 -3.45
C GLY A 324 -19.85 -14.40 -2.94
N LEU A 325 -20.08 -13.88 -1.74
CA LEU A 325 -21.35 -14.01 -0.99
C LEU A 325 -22.48 -13.04 -1.42
N ALA A 326 -22.27 -12.23 -2.47
CA ALA A 326 -23.26 -11.29 -2.98
C ALA A 326 -23.10 -11.09 -4.50
N LEU A 327 -24.18 -10.74 -5.21
CA LEU A 327 -24.18 -10.64 -6.68
C LEU A 327 -23.06 -9.74 -7.26
N MET A 328 -22.84 -8.59 -6.62
CA MET A 328 -21.75 -7.65 -6.95
C MET A 328 -20.66 -7.78 -5.87
N TYR A 329 -20.02 -8.94 -5.79
CA TYR A 329 -18.97 -9.25 -4.80
C TYR A 329 -17.65 -8.51 -5.09
N ARG A 330 -16.71 -8.57 -4.14
CA ARG A 330 -15.36 -8.02 -4.32
C ARG A 330 -14.54 -8.98 -5.17
N LEU A 331 -13.70 -8.46 -6.05
CA LEU A 331 -12.71 -9.26 -6.77
C LEU A 331 -11.37 -9.17 -6.05
N ALA A 332 -10.65 -10.29 -5.96
CA ALA A 332 -9.25 -10.26 -5.55
C ALA A 332 -8.45 -9.52 -6.64
N TYR A 333 -7.44 -8.76 -6.24
CA TYR A 333 -6.53 -8.17 -7.21
C TYR A 333 -5.61 -9.24 -7.80
N GLU A 334 -5.18 -9.01 -9.04
CA GLU A 334 -4.23 -9.89 -9.74
C GLU A 334 -2.85 -9.87 -9.06
N ASN A 335 -2.43 -8.70 -8.55
CA ASN A 335 -1.15 -8.51 -7.87
C ASN A 335 -1.29 -8.26 -6.37
N SER A 336 -0.37 -8.79 -5.59
CA SER A 336 -0.16 -8.50 -4.16
C SER A 336 0.66 -7.22 -3.96
N ILE A 337 0.80 -6.80 -2.70
CA ILE A 337 1.67 -5.66 -2.34
C ILE A 337 3.13 -6.00 -2.66
N HIS A 338 3.58 -7.22 -2.40
CA HIS A 338 4.95 -7.63 -2.72
C HIS A 338 5.21 -7.65 -4.23
N GLU A 339 4.30 -8.20 -5.03
CA GLU A 339 4.41 -8.18 -6.50
C GLU A 339 4.53 -6.74 -7.02
N ALA A 340 3.74 -5.80 -6.48
CA ALA A 340 3.83 -4.38 -6.84
C ALA A 340 5.12 -3.67 -6.38
N ILE A 341 5.79 -4.17 -5.33
CA ILE A 341 7.14 -3.71 -4.94
C ILE A 341 8.17 -4.26 -5.92
N VAL A 342 8.08 -5.55 -6.28
CA VAL A 342 8.98 -6.22 -7.23
C VAL A 342 8.95 -5.57 -8.60
N HIS A 343 7.79 -5.09 -9.06
CA HIS A 343 7.67 -4.33 -10.30
C HIS A 343 8.46 -3.01 -10.30
N THR A 344 8.84 -2.48 -9.13
CA THR A 344 9.79 -1.37 -9.03
C THR A 344 11.23 -1.90 -9.08
N SER A 345 11.55 -2.87 -8.22
CA SER A 345 12.78 -3.66 -8.27
C SER A 345 12.67 -4.85 -7.33
N SER A 346 13.13 -6.02 -7.79
CA SER A 346 13.16 -7.24 -6.98
C SER A 346 14.10 -7.13 -5.76
N GLU A 347 15.09 -6.24 -5.80
CA GLU A 347 16.06 -6.02 -4.71
C GLU A 347 15.41 -5.54 -3.42
N HIS A 348 14.25 -4.85 -3.49
CA HIS A 348 13.54 -4.33 -2.33
C HIS A 348 13.02 -5.40 -1.38
N LEU A 349 12.74 -6.60 -1.89
CA LEU A 349 12.27 -7.74 -1.10
C LEU A 349 13.34 -8.82 -0.92
N ALA A 350 14.51 -8.65 -1.53
CA ALA A 350 15.62 -9.57 -1.35
C ALA A 350 16.00 -9.64 0.14
N LEU A 351 16.12 -10.86 0.66
CA LEU A 351 16.55 -11.05 2.04
C LEU A 351 18.04 -10.70 2.16
N PRO A 352 18.45 -9.99 3.23
CA PRO A 352 19.86 -9.69 3.45
C PRO A 352 20.64 -10.97 3.77
N GLY A 353 21.92 -10.99 3.42
CA GLY A 353 22.80 -12.15 3.62
C GLY A 353 23.51 -12.60 2.34
N GLU A 354 23.94 -13.86 2.31
CA GLU A 354 24.71 -14.43 1.20
C GLU A 354 23.92 -14.32 -0.12
N GLY A 355 24.55 -13.75 -1.16
CA GLY A 355 23.96 -13.49 -2.47
C GLY A 355 23.38 -12.08 -2.69
N HIS A 356 22.86 -11.42 -1.64
CA HIS A 356 22.20 -10.11 -1.77
C HIS A 356 22.81 -9.00 -0.92
N GLY A 357 23.73 -9.32 0.00
CA GLY A 357 24.41 -8.35 0.85
C GLY A 357 23.50 -7.65 1.85
N TYR A 358 24.01 -6.60 2.50
CA TYR A 358 23.30 -5.84 3.53
C TYR A 358 23.16 -4.39 3.06
N ASP A 359 22.04 -3.74 3.34
CA ASP A 359 21.90 -2.30 3.09
C ASP A 359 22.41 -1.50 4.30
N LEU A 360 22.58 -0.17 4.17
CA LEU A 360 23.09 0.67 5.27
C LEU A 360 22.23 0.60 6.53
N ALA A 361 20.91 0.46 6.40
CA ALA A 361 20.03 0.34 7.56
C ALA A 361 20.26 -0.98 8.31
N ASP A 362 20.51 -2.07 7.58
CA ASP A 362 20.87 -3.36 8.16
C ASP A 362 22.21 -3.30 8.87
N LEU A 363 23.19 -2.68 8.24
CA LEU A 363 24.54 -2.53 8.79
C LEU A 363 24.56 -1.75 10.11
N LEU A 364 23.69 -0.73 10.25
CA LEU A 364 23.59 0.07 11.48
C LEU A 364 22.70 -0.59 12.53
N PHE A 365 21.50 -1.01 12.16
CA PHE A 365 20.43 -1.35 13.09
C PHE A 365 20.22 -2.86 13.25
N GLY A 366 20.89 -3.66 12.45
CA GLY A 366 20.79 -5.11 12.41
C GLY A 366 19.64 -5.60 11.53
N THR A 367 19.67 -6.90 11.24
CA THR A 367 18.63 -7.61 10.50
C THR A 367 18.58 -9.06 10.92
N VAL A 368 17.43 -9.69 10.70
CA VAL A 368 17.27 -11.14 10.71
C VAL A 368 17.25 -11.60 9.25
N GLY A 369 18.05 -12.60 8.90
CA GLY A 369 18.03 -13.24 7.59
C GLY A 369 17.09 -14.45 7.56
N ALA A 370 16.97 -15.12 6.42
CA ALA A 370 16.30 -16.43 6.35
C ALA A 370 17.02 -17.46 7.22
N GLU A 371 18.36 -17.44 7.15
CA GLU A 371 19.25 -18.33 7.89
C GLU A 371 20.00 -17.56 8.99
N GLN A 372 20.55 -18.30 9.95
CA GLN A 372 21.28 -17.72 11.07
C GLN A 372 22.52 -16.93 10.61
N ASP A 373 23.24 -17.41 9.60
CA ASP A 373 24.46 -16.77 9.08
C ASP A 373 24.18 -15.48 8.30
N ALA A 374 22.91 -15.26 7.92
CA ALA A 374 22.42 -14.04 7.29
C ALA A 374 21.88 -13.01 8.29
N ALA A 375 21.85 -13.35 9.59
CA ALA A 375 21.42 -12.43 10.64
C ALA A 375 22.59 -11.54 11.10
N LEU A 376 22.34 -10.23 11.20
CA LEU A 376 23.32 -9.26 11.65
C LEU A 376 22.87 -8.58 12.93
N ARG A 377 23.68 -8.65 13.99
CA ARG A 377 23.45 -7.88 15.22
C ARG A 377 23.69 -6.40 14.93
N GLY A 378 22.73 -5.54 15.30
CA GLY A 378 22.87 -4.09 15.14
C GLY A 378 24.08 -3.52 15.89
N ARG A 379 24.73 -2.55 15.27
CA ARG A 379 25.91 -1.84 15.81
C ARG A 379 25.55 -0.48 16.42
N VAL A 380 24.30 -0.02 16.28
CA VAL A 380 23.76 1.20 16.88
C VAL A 380 22.70 0.87 17.93
N THR A 381 22.85 1.44 19.11
CA THR A 381 21.94 1.29 20.25
C THR A 381 21.53 2.68 20.77
N CYS A 382 20.23 2.97 20.75
CA CYS A 382 19.68 4.18 21.34
C CYS A 382 19.30 3.92 22.80
N GLU A 383 19.82 4.72 23.72
CA GLU A 383 19.36 4.72 25.11
C GLU A 383 17.98 5.40 25.23
N TYR A 384 17.36 5.33 26.41
CA TYR A 384 16.20 6.16 26.69
C TYR A 384 16.60 7.64 26.63
N ALA A 385 15.75 8.47 26.02
CA ALA A 385 15.87 9.91 26.15
C ALA A 385 14.89 10.39 27.22
N THR A 386 15.40 10.99 28.29
CA THR A 386 14.61 11.41 29.45
C THR A 386 14.24 12.87 29.31
N ALA A 387 12.99 13.23 29.62
CA ALA A 387 12.52 14.61 29.58
C ALA A 387 13.27 15.47 30.59
N GLU A 388 13.60 16.70 30.21
CA GLU A 388 14.12 17.69 31.15
C GLU A 388 12.95 18.39 31.87
N GLY A 389 13.16 18.73 33.15
CA GLY A 389 12.14 19.36 33.98
C GLY A 389 10.97 18.42 34.32
N ASP A 390 9.78 18.99 34.51
CA ASP A 390 8.55 18.28 34.85
C ASP A 390 7.42 18.65 33.87
N PRO A 391 7.54 18.27 32.59
CA PRO A 391 6.55 18.63 31.58
C PRO A 391 5.21 17.97 31.90
N ARG A 392 4.11 18.67 31.63
CA ARG A 392 2.76 18.19 31.89
C ARG A 392 2.03 17.88 30.57
N PRO A 393 1.23 16.80 30.52
CA PRO A 393 0.38 16.56 29.37
C PRO A 393 -0.60 17.70 29.17
N MET A 394 -0.79 18.07 27.91
CA MET A 394 -1.82 19.00 27.48
C MET A 394 -3.22 18.46 27.77
N LYS A 395 -4.21 19.35 27.72
CA LYS A 395 -5.62 18.95 27.76
C LYS A 395 -5.90 17.91 26.67
N PRO A 396 -6.56 16.77 27.00
CA PRO A 396 -6.75 15.71 26.04
C PRO A 396 -7.64 16.12 24.87
N GLN A 397 -7.27 15.66 23.68
CA GLN A 397 -8.00 15.90 22.45
C GLN A 397 -8.62 14.59 21.96
N THR A 398 -9.92 14.59 21.66
CA THR A 398 -10.63 13.39 21.17
C THR A 398 -10.66 13.40 19.64
N THR A 399 -10.24 12.31 19.03
CA THR A 399 -10.18 12.16 17.56
C THR A 399 -10.31 10.69 17.15
N ILE A 400 -10.10 10.40 15.86
CA ILE A 400 -10.01 9.05 15.30
C ILE A 400 -8.65 8.90 14.64
N LEU A 401 -7.84 7.96 15.14
CA LEU A 401 -6.59 7.58 14.49
C LEU A 401 -6.90 6.56 13.37
N ASN A 402 -6.88 7.01 12.12
CA ASN A 402 -7.05 6.12 10.98
C ASN A 402 -5.73 5.42 10.62
N GLY A 403 -5.77 4.10 10.47
CA GLY A 403 -4.67 3.34 9.89
C GLY A 403 -4.55 3.52 8.36
N PRO A 404 -3.48 3.01 7.74
CA PRO A 404 -3.37 2.91 6.28
C PRO A 404 -4.60 2.23 5.65
N LYS A 405 -4.98 2.68 4.45
CA LYS A 405 -6.11 2.15 3.68
C LYS A 405 -5.67 1.84 2.25
N PRO A 406 -4.84 0.80 2.04
CA PRO A 406 -4.25 0.51 0.73
C PRO A 406 -5.30 0.10 -0.32
N THR A 407 -6.51 -0.29 0.11
CA THR A 407 -7.67 -0.50 -0.77
C THR A 407 -8.16 0.78 -1.45
N PHE A 408 -7.80 1.97 -0.94
CA PHE A 408 -7.95 3.24 -1.66
C PHE A 408 -6.74 3.46 -2.59
N TYR A 409 -6.69 2.63 -3.64
CA TYR A 409 -5.61 2.57 -4.62
C TYR A 409 -5.19 3.92 -5.25
N PRO A 410 -6.03 4.98 -5.39
CA PRO A 410 -5.55 6.25 -5.95
C PRO A 410 -4.35 6.87 -5.20
N ASN A 411 -4.24 6.60 -3.90
CA ASN A 411 -3.14 7.11 -3.08
C ASN A 411 -1.93 6.18 -3.03
N TYR A 412 -2.12 4.86 -3.09
CA TYR A 412 -1.08 3.87 -2.76
C TYR A 412 -0.35 3.32 -4.00
N VAL A 413 -0.96 3.45 -5.18
CA VAL A 413 -0.36 3.05 -6.47
C VAL A 413 0.04 4.32 -7.23
N VAL A 414 1.15 4.25 -7.99
CA VAL A 414 1.58 5.35 -8.85
C VAL A 414 0.54 5.60 -9.94
N GLN A 415 0.06 6.85 -10.02
CA GLN A 415 -0.95 7.27 -11.00
C GLN A 415 -0.30 8.08 -12.12
N LYS A 416 -0.74 7.87 -13.36
CA LYS A 416 -0.33 8.70 -14.51
C LYS A 416 -1.00 10.06 -14.41
N SER A 417 -0.34 11.00 -13.74
CA SER A 417 -0.86 12.32 -13.41
C SER A 417 -0.38 13.43 -14.35
N ASP A 418 -1.19 14.48 -14.47
CA ASP A 418 -0.85 15.76 -15.13
C ASP A 418 0.11 16.64 -14.32
N GLY A 419 0.47 16.21 -13.11
CA GLY A 419 1.33 16.96 -12.17
C GLY A 419 0.56 17.96 -11.31
N ARG A 420 -0.73 18.19 -11.59
CA ARG A 420 -1.61 19.11 -10.85
C ARG A 420 -2.65 18.38 -10.00
N GLY A 421 -2.44 17.09 -9.77
CA GLY A 421 -3.31 16.30 -8.91
C GLY A 421 -4.49 15.67 -9.65
N ARG A 422 -4.43 15.48 -10.98
CA ARG A 422 -5.44 14.69 -11.72
C ARG A 422 -4.81 13.62 -12.60
N LEU A 423 -5.63 12.64 -12.99
CA LEU A 423 -5.26 11.66 -14.02
C LEU A 423 -5.11 12.34 -15.40
N LYS A 424 -4.04 12.02 -16.14
CA LYS A 424 -3.84 12.48 -17.53
C LYS A 424 -4.92 11.96 -18.49
N ASP A 425 -5.40 10.74 -18.26
CA ASP A 425 -6.39 10.09 -19.09
C ASP A 425 -7.49 9.47 -18.22
N ALA A 426 -8.55 10.25 -18.00
CA ALA A 426 -9.69 9.83 -17.20
C ALA A 426 -10.43 8.60 -17.79
N LYS A 427 -10.31 8.34 -19.11
CA LYS A 427 -10.95 7.19 -19.77
C LYS A 427 -10.22 5.89 -19.47
N LYS A 428 -8.88 5.92 -19.39
CA LYS A 428 -8.09 4.77 -18.94
C LYS A 428 -8.33 4.43 -17.47
N GLY A 429 -8.77 5.41 -16.68
CA GLY A 429 -9.02 5.25 -15.26
C GLY A 429 -7.73 5.24 -14.45
N TYR A 430 -7.86 4.87 -13.18
CA TYR A 430 -6.73 4.76 -12.27
C TYR A 430 -5.95 3.48 -12.51
N ALA A 431 -4.64 3.54 -12.27
CA ALA A 431 -3.84 2.33 -12.04
C ALA A 431 -4.26 1.68 -10.72
N THR A 432 -4.35 0.35 -10.70
CA THR A 432 -4.77 -0.49 -9.59
C THR A 432 -3.91 -1.74 -9.53
N PHE A 433 -4.08 -2.55 -8.47
CA PHE A 433 -3.43 -3.85 -8.39
C PHE A 433 -3.96 -4.90 -9.40
N MET A 434 -4.96 -4.55 -10.24
CA MET A 434 -5.32 -5.37 -11.41
C MET A 434 -4.33 -5.21 -12.57
N ASP A 435 -3.57 -4.11 -12.61
CA ASP A 435 -2.66 -3.83 -13.72
C ASP A 435 -1.38 -4.66 -13.60
N LYS A 436 -0.96 -5.30 -14.70
CA LYS A 436 0.19 -6.21 -14.73
C LYS A 436 1.48 -5.57 -14.19
N ASP A 437 1.77 -4.33 -14.57
CA ASP A 437 3.03 -3.64 -14.22
C ASP A 437 2.78 -2.55 -13.14
N VAL A 438 1.85 -2.83 -12.21
CA VAL A 438 1.50 -1.90 -11.14
C VAL A 438 2.69 -1.69 -10.19
N VAL A 439 3.00 -0.43 -9.87
CA VAL A 439 4.02 -0.10 -8.86
C VAL A 439 3.42 0.69 -7.70
N ILE A 440 3.88 0.40 -6.49
CA ILE A 440 3.49 1.15 -5.30
C ILE A 440 4.13 2.55 -5.30
N ARG A 441 3.55 3.47 -4.54
CA ARG A 441 4.06 4.85 -4.43
C ARG A 441 5.29 4.99 -3.52
N GLY A 442 5.61 3.98 -2.71
CA GLY A 442 6.81 3.91 -1.88
C GLY A 442 6.59 4.15 -0.38
N PHE A 443 7.54 4.79 0.29
CA PHE A 443 7.54 4.97 1.74
C PHE A 443 6.56 6.05 2.18
N LYS A 444 5.48 5.65 2.86
CA LYS A 444 4.49 6.58 3.40
C LYS A 444 5.10 7.47 4.49
N ARG A 445 4.99 8.79 4.33
CA ARG A 445 5.46 9.80 5.28
C ARG A 445 4.37 10.81 5.57
N TYR A 446 4.38 11.38 6.77
CA TYR A 446 3.51 12.49 7.13
C TYR A 446 4.32 13.79 6.95
N PRO A 447 3.93 14.68 6.02
CA PRO A 447 4.62 15.96 5.87
C PRO A 447 4.58 16.76 7.17
N ALA A 448 5.72 17.35 7.52
CA ALA A 448 5.82 18.31 8.61
C ALA A 448 5.04 19.59 8.25
N ARG A 449 4.57 20.31 9.27
CA ARG A 449 3.62 21.42 9.16
C ARG A 449 3.94 22.51 10.19
N PRO A 450 3.62 23.77 9.90
CA PRO A 450 3.78 24.85 10.86
C PRO A 450 2.79 24.69 12.02
N ALA A 451 3.10 25.35 13.14
CA ALA A 451 2.37 25.17 14.40
C ALA A 451 0.87 25.51 14.32
N ASP A 452 0.49 26.45 13.45
CA ASP A 452 -0.90 26.85 13.21
C ASP A 452 -1.72 25.81 12.43
N GLN A 453 -1.06 24.85 11.77
CA GLN A 453 -1.69 23.71 11.09
C GLN A 453 -1.70 22.43 11.95
N VAL A 454 -1.16 22.47 13.16
CA VAL A 454 -1.13 21.32 14.08
C VAL A 454 -2.44 21.27 14.87
N ALA A 455 -3.35 20.41 14.43
CA ALA A 455 -4.64 20.22 15.09
C ALA A 455 -5.21 18.83 14.83
N VAL A 456 -5.84 18.23 15.85
CA VAL A 456 -6.59 16.99 15.62
C VAL A 456 -7.81 17.26 14.75
N GLN A 457 -8.13 16.30 13.88
CA GLN A 457 -9.36 16.35 13.13
C GLN A 457 -10.55 16.08 14.05
N GLU A 458 -11.52 16.99 14.04
CA GLU A 458 -12.71 16.88 14.88
C GLU A 458 -13.58 15.68 14.49
N VAL A 459 -14.18 15.05 15.50
CA VAL A 459 -15.13 13.96 15.28
C VAL A 459 -16.48 14.50 14.80
N THR A 460 -16.94 14.01 13.64
CA THR A 460 -18.26 14.36 13.09
C THR A 460 -19.39 13.92 14.02
N ASN A 461 -20.59 14.51 13.87
CA ASN A 461 -21.78 14.15 14.66
C ASN A 461 -22.13 12.65 14.61
N THR A 462 -21.89 11.99 13.46
CA THR A 462 -22.12 10.54 13.32
C THR A 462 -21.04 9.76 14.07
N GLN A 463 -19.77 10.18 13.97
CA GLN A 463 -18.65 9.53 14.66
C GLN A 463 -18.74 9.67 16.17
N GLN A 464 -19.25 10.80 16.69
CA GLN A 464 -19.46 11.02 18.12
C GLN A 464 -20.31 9.93 18.78
N LYS A 465 -21.23 9.30 18.04
CA LYS A 465 -22.08 8.20 18.51
C LYS A 465 -21.36 6.86 18.60
N ASN A 466 -20.24 6.68 17.91
CA ASN A 466 -19.45 5.45 17.93
C ASN A 466 -18.17 5.66 18.75
N ARG A 467 -18.23 5.40 20.06
CA ARG A 467 -17.08 5.60 20.96
C ARG A 467 -15.97 4.59 20.73
N LYS A 468 -16.28 3.39 20.22
CA LYS A 468 -15.30 2.33 19.93
C LYS A 468 -14.21 2.71 18.92
N VAL A 469 -14.49 3.67 18.04
CA VAL A 469 -13.51 4.14 17.03
C VAL A 469 -12.76 5.40 17.46
N GLN A 470 -13.11 5.98 18.61
CA GLN A 470 -12.53 7.23 19.11
C GLN A 470 -11.38 6.97 20.07
N VAL A 471 -10.45 7.92 20.12
CA VAL A 471 -9.32 7.93 21.06
C VAL A 471 -9.10 9.34 21.61
N LYS A 472 -8.77 9.42 22.90
CA LYS A 472 -8.29 10.62 23.59
C LYS A 472 -6.77 10.59 23.66
N LEU A 473 -6.14 11.63 23.13
CA LEU A 473 -4.69 11.79 23.10
C LEU A 473 -4.27 12.76 24.20
N HIS A 474 -3.30 12.37 25.03
CA HIS A 474 -2.72 13.19 26.10
C HIS A 474 -1.26 13.56 25.78
N PRO A 475 -0.98 14.37 24.74
CA PRO A 475 0.39 14.69 24.34
C PRO A 475 1.10 15.60 25.36
N LEU A 476 2.42 15.56 25.39
CA LEU A 476 3.26 16.58 26.05
C LEU A 476 3.29 17.86 25.20
N GLU A 477 3.54 19.00 25.85
CA GLU A 477 3.55 20.32 25.21
C GLU A 477 4.70 20.51 24.21
N PRO A 478 4.48 21.30 23.13
CA PRO A 478 5.59 21.84 22.34
C PRO A 478 6.62 22.53 23.23
N GLY A 479 7.90 22.44 22.88
CA GLY A 479 9.02 22.93 23.67
C GLY A 479 9.57 21.93 24.68
N THR A 480 8.93 20.76 24.89
CA THR A 480 9.49 19.72 25.76
C THR A 480 10.81 19.20 25.18
N THR A 481 11.87 19.20 26.01
CA THR A 481 13.20 18.71 25.63
C THR A 481 13.51 17.37 26.29
N PHE A 482 14.29 16.54 25.62
CA PHE A 482 14.72 15.23 26.12
C PHE A 482 16.22 15.06 25.89
N ARG A 483 16.95 14.55 26.89
CA ARG A 483 18.37 14.19 26.75
C ARG A 483 18.55 12.70 26.68
N GLY A 484 19.39 12.25 25.75
CA GLY A 484 19.71 10.84 25.58
C GLY A 484 21.08 10.64 24.95
N ARG A 485 21.45 9.37 24.77
CA ARG A 485 22.70 8.98 24.12
C ARG A 485 22.46 7.87 23.12
N ILE A 486 23.25 7.87 22.04
CA ILE A 486 23.32 6.80 21.06
C ILE A 486 24.71 6.20 21.14
N ARG A 487 24.79 4.92 21.47
CA ARG A 487 26.03 4.15 21.45
C ARG A 487 26.18 3.46 20.11
N PHE A 488 27.38 3.49 19.55
CA PHE A 488 27.68 2.81 18.31
C PHE A 488 29.02 2.10 18.38
N HIS A 489 29.16 1.05 17.59
CA HIS A 489 30.33 0.21 17.57
C HIS A 489 30.82 0.02 16.14
N ASN A 490 32.11 0.21 15.91
CA ASN A 490 32.81 -0.20 14.69
C ASN A 490 32.12 0.31 13.40
N LEU A 491 31.72 1.58 13.35
CA LEU A 491 31.10 2.17 12.17
C LEU A 491 32.16 2.76 11.26
N ARG A 492 32.12 2.45 9.96
CA ARG A 492 32.95 3.13 8.96
C ARG A 492 32.52 4.60 8.79
N PRO A 493 33.36 5.48 8.22
CA PRO A 493 33.03 6.90 8.10
C PRO A 493 31.70 7.19 7.39
N ALA A 494 31.37 6.46 6.31
CA ALA A 494 30.09 6.58 5.62
C ALA A 494 28.89 6.10 6.47
N GLU A 495 29.09 5.09 7.34
CA GLU A 495 28.04 4.56 8.22
C GLU A 495 27.75 5.51 9.39
N LEU A 496 28.80 6.03 10.05
CA LEU A 496 28.65 7.07 11.06
C LEU A 496 28.07 8.36 10.44
N GLY A 497 28.48 8.69 9.23
CA GLY A 497 27.92 9.77 8.43
C GLY A 497 26.43 9.60 8.17
N ALA A 498 25.97 8.40 7.81
CA ALA A 498 24.56 8.11 7.61
C ALA A 498 23.74 8.29 8.89
N LEU A 499 24.27 7.83 10.03
CA LEU A 499 23.65 8.03 11.34
C LEU A 499 23.54 9.52 11.69
N LEU A 500 24.64 10.28 11.57
CA LEU A 500 24.66 11.72 11.86
C LEU A 500 23.77 12.51 10.90
N TRP A 501 23.78 12.16 9.61
CA TRP A 501 22.89 12.76 8.62
C TRP A 501 21.43 12.49 8.95
N ALA A 502 21.07 11.26 9.33
CA ALA A 502 19.72 10.93 9.75
C ALA A 502 19.32 11.63 11.06
N MET A 503 20.22 11.80 12.02
CA MET A 503 19.92 12.54 13.25
C MET A 503 19.63 14.02 12.98
N THR A 504 20.46 14.66 12.16
CA THR A 504 20.53 16.13 12.02
C THR A 504 20.04 16.66 10.67
N TRP A 505 19.49 15.79 9.82
CA TRP A 505 19.13 16.10 8.43
C TRP A 505 20.28 16.74 7.63
N GLY A 506 21.47 16.15 7.74
CA GLY A 506 22.68 16.70 7.12
C GLY A 506 23.17 18.03 7.74
N GLY A 507 22.65 18.43 8.89
CA GLY A 507 22.89 19.72 9.53
C GLY A 507 21.78 20.75 9.28
N ASN A 508 20.70 20.39 8.57
CA ASN A 508 19.59 21.31 8.32
C ASN A 508 18.61 21.32 9.51
N GLN A 509 18.71 22.37 10.33
CA GLN A 509 17.86 22.58 11.51
C GLN A 509 16.41 23.00 11.19
N GLN A 510 16.06 23.27 9.92
CA GLN A 510 14.69 23.60 9.51
C GLN A 510 13.82 22.34 9.36
N LEU A 511 14.45 21.18 9.19
CA LEU A 511 13.77 19.92 8.93
C LEU A 511 13.36 19.23 10.23
N ARG A 512 12.29 18.42 10.16
CA ARG A 512 11.67 17.74 11.31
C ARG A 512 11.54 16.25 11.06
N HIS A 513 11.86 15.49 12.08
CA HIS A 513 11.47 14.08 12.18
C HIS A 513 10.03 13.95 12.64
N GLY A 514 9.39 12.83 12.31
CA GLY A 514 8.08 12.46 12.85
C GLY A 514 8.18 11.32 13.86
N LEU A 515 7.82 11.56 15.11
CA LEU A 515 7.96 10.63 16.24
C LEU A 515 6.64 10.44 17.00
N GLY A 516 6.34 9.20 17.41
CA GLY A 516 5.15 8.92 18.22
C GLY A 516 3.82 8.92 17.45
N MET A 517 2.73 9.10 18.18
CA MET A 517 1.35 9.05 17.70
C MET A 517 0.83 10.44 17.31
N GLY A 518 -0.23 10.48 16.50
CA GLY A 518 -0.84 11.75 16.07
C GLY A 518 -0.15 12.43 14.88
N LYS A 519 0.82 11.79 14.22
CA LYS A 519 1.49 12.30 13.00
C LYS A 519 0.52 12.81 11.91
N PRO A 520 -0.65 12.17 11.66
CA PRO A 520 -1.63 12.71 10.71
C PRO A 520 -2.13 14.14 11.02
N PHE A 521 -1.96 14.58 12.26
CA PHE A 521 -2.40 15.87 12.80
C PHE A 521 -1.24 16.84 13.03
N GLY A 522 -0.02 16.50 12.58
CA GLY A 522 1.19 17.29 12.82
C GLY A 522 1.77 17.14 14.23
N PHE A 523 1.39 16.11 15.00
CA PHE A 523 2.05 15.82 16.27
C PHE A 523 3.39 15.13 16.04
N GLY A 524 4.30 15.29 17.01
CA GLY A 524 5.54 14.53 17.04
C GLY A 524 6.62 15.03 16.07
N GLN A 525 6.53 16.28 15.65
CA GLN A 525 7.60 16.96 14.91
C GLN A 525 8.73 17.28 15.87
N VAL A 526 9.89 16.66 15.65
CA VAL A 526 11.04 16.76 16.55
C VAL A 526 12.32 17.02 15.78
N ARG A 527 13.30 17.64 16.45
CA ARG A 527 14.66 17.84 15.94
C ARG A 527 15.67 17.35 16.98
N LEU A 528 16.79 16.80 16.52
CA LEU A 528 17.89 16.36 17.37
C LEU A 528 19.07 17.31 17.18
N GLU A 529 19.67 17.70 18.29
CA GLU A 529 20.94 18.41 18.33
C GLU A 529 21.96 17.50 19.03
N VAL A 530 23.06 17.21 18.34
CA VAL A 530 24.18 16.48 18.95
C VAL A 530 24.89 17.45 19.88
N ASP A 531 25.26 16.98 21.08
CA ASP A 531 26.09 17.70 22.04
C ASP A 531 27.55 17.25 21.83
N PRO A 532 28.41 18.03 21.16
CA PRO A 532 29.77 17.59 20.85
C PRO A 532 30.60 17.42 22.12
N ALA A 533 30.43 18.29 23.12
CA ALA A 533 31.20 18.25 24.36
C ALA A 533 30.90 17.01 25.22
N ALA A 534 29.68 16.46 25.10
CA ALA A 534 29.27 15.22 25.79
C ALA A 534 29.35 13.97 24.89
N SER A 535 29.92 14.09 23.69
CA SER A 535 30.07 13.00 22.74
C SER A 535 31.52 12.49 22.69
N GLU A 536 31.69 11.23 22.34
CA GLU A 536 32.98 10.55 22.28
C GLU A 536 33.12 9.79 20.97
N LEU A 537 34.25 9.97 20.29
CA LEU A 537 34.66 9.20 19.12
C LEU A 537 35.97 8.47 19.44
N LEU A 538 35.97 7.15 19.26
CA LEU A 538 37.07 6.25 19.52
C LEU A 538 37.46 5.55 18.20
N PRO A 539 38.45 6.08 17.46
CA PRO A 539 38.98 5.40 16.27
C PRO A 539 39.47 4.00 16.62
N ASN A 540 39.22 3.04 15.72
CA ASN A 540 39.66 1.65 15.93
C ASN A 540 41.17 1.47 15.66
N ASP A 541 41.79 2.29 14.81
CA ASP A 541 43.24 2.27 14.60
C ASP A 541 43.94 2.88 15.82
N PRO A 542 44.75 2.12 16.58
CA PRO A 542 45.43 2.63 17.77
C PRO A 542 46.49 3.68 17.46
N ALA A 543 46.91 3.83 16.19
CA ALA A 543 47.79 4.91 15.76
C ALA A 543 47.05 6.25 15.63
N VAL A 544 45.72 6.25 15.61
CA VAL A 544 44.88 7.44 15.52
C VAL A 544 44.36 7.78 16.91
N GLY A 545 44.78 8.92 17.46
CA GLY A 545 44.27 9.40 18.75
C GLY A 545 42.78 9.73 18.70
N SER A 546 42.09 9.62 19.84
CA SER A 546 40.69 10.04 19.94
C SER A 546 40.56 11.55 19.76
N PRO A 547 39.90 12.03 18.69
CA PRO A 547 39.76 13.46 18.47
C PRO A 547 38.73 14.06 19.44
N ALA A 548 38.91 15.33 19.80
CA ALA A 548 37.84 16.09 20.43
C ALA A 548 36.65 16.18 19.46
N VAL A 549 35.43 15.98 19.95
CA VAL A 549 34.26 16.06 19.08
C VAL A 549 33.83 17.52 18.96
N ASP A 550 33.82 18.03 17.73
CA ASP A 550 33.33 19.35 17.39
C ASP A 550 32.47 19.30 16.11
N GLU A 551 31.86 20.42 15.75
CA GLU A 551 31.00 20.48 14.57
C GLU A 551 31.76 20.21 13.27
N ALA A 552 33.06 20.52 13.19
CA ALA A 552 33.85 20.29 11.99
C ALA A 552 34.03 18.78 11.73
N ILE A 553 34.33 18.00 12.77
CA ILE A 553 34.44 16.54 12.68
C ILE A 553 33.08 15.90 12.39
N LEU A 554 32.00 16.36 13.06
CA LEU A 554 30.65 15.86 12.77
C LEU A 554 30.25 16.15 11.31
N ALA A 555 30.56 17.33 10.79
CA ALA A 555 30.34 17.71 9.40
C ALA A 555 31.15 16.85 8.43
N GLN A 556 32.41 16.52 8.77
CA GLN A 556 33.25 15.64 7.97
C GLN A 556 32.62 14.24 7.80
N TYR A 557 32.11 13.63 8.87
CA TYR A 557 31.41 12.34 8.75
C TYR A 557 30.12 12.45 7.93
N ARG A 558 29.31 13.49 8.15
CA ARG A 558 28.11 13.72 7.30
C ARG A 558 28.49 13.83 5.82
N GLN A 559 29.56 14.56 5.52
CA GLN A 559 30.06 14.70 4.15
C GLN A 559 30.61 13.38 3.59
N ALA A 560 31.21 12.51 4.40
CA ALA A 560 31.64 11.19 3.97
C ALA A 560 30.46 10.34 3.48
N PHE A 561 29.31 10.39 4.18
CA PHE A 561 28.08 9.73 3.72
C PHE A 561 27.54 10.33 2.42
N VAL A 562 27.44 11.66 2.33
CA VAL A 562 26.97 12.33 1.11
C VAL A 562 27.87 11.98 -0.08
N THR A 563 29.19 12.08 0.08
CA THR A 563 30.18 11.78 -0.97
C THR A 563 30.06 10.32 -1.42
N HIS A 564 29.89 9.39 -0.48
CA HIS A 564 29.65 7.98 -0.77
C HIS A 564 28.37 7.81 -1.61
N MET A 565 27.24 8.35 -1.16
CA MET A 565 25.97 8.20 -1.87
C MET A 565 25.95 8.89 -3.24
N GLU A 566 26.60 10.05 -3.37
CA GLU A 566 26.78 10.72 -4.66
C GLU A 566 27.63 9.89 -5.63
N ALA A 567 28.69 9.23 -5.15
CA ALA A 567 29.49 8.33 -5.97
C ALA A 567 28.68 7.08 -6.41
N GLU A 568 27.92 6.48 -5.49
CA GLU A 568 27.10 5.31 -5.76
C GLU A 568 25.96 5.58 -6.75
N HIS A 569 25.27 6.71 -6.57
CA HIS A 569 24.19 7.11 -7.46
C HIS A 569 24.71 7.71 -8.77
N GLY A 570 25.84 8.41 -8.73
CA GLY A 570 26.54 8.97 -9.90
C GLY A 570 26.99 7.90 -10.89
N ARG A 571 27.44 6.74 -10.38
CA ARG A 571 27.70 5.55 -11.22
C ARG A 571 26.48 5.05 -12.00
N ARG A 572 25.28 5.49 -11.63
CA ARG A 572 24.00 5.17 -12.28
C ARG A 572 23.40 6.36 -13.04
N GLY A 573 24.18 7.41 -13.27
CA GLY A 573 23.81 8.55 -14.11
C GLY A 573 22.93 9.61 -13.43
N GLY A 574 22.91 9.67 -12.09
CA GLY A 574 22.11 10.65 -11.33
C GLY A 574 22.91 11.36 -10.22
N ALA A 575 22.29 12.36 -9.59
CA ALA A 575 22.81 13.02 -8.39
C ALA A 575 21.92 12.67 -7.19
N TRP A 576 22.51 12.11 -6.14
CA TRP A 576 21.78 11.56 -4.98
C TRP A 576 20.98 12.66 -4.27
N SER A 577 21.62 13.79 -3.99
CA SER A 577 21.02 14.91 -3.25
C SER A 577 19.81 15.52 -3.95
N THR A 578 19.71 15.40 -5.28
CA THR A 578 18.61 15.96 -6.07
C THR A 578 17.70 14.89 -6.68
N CYS A 579 17.91 13.60 -6.40
CA CYS A 579 17.03 12.57 -6.96
C CYS A 579 15.62 12.68 -6.36
N ARG A 580 14.62 12.12 -7.04
CA ARG A 580 13.21 12.26 -6.65
C ARG A 580 12.92 11.68 -5.27
N GLN A 581 13.58 10.59 -4.90
CA GLN A 581 13.49 9.98 -3.57
C GLN A 581 13.99 10.93 -2.46
N ILE A 582 15.19 11.51 -2.60
CA ILE A 582 15.74 12.43 -1.58
C ILE A 582 14.98 13.76 -1.56
N ALA A 583 14.62 14.29 -2.72
CA ALA A 583 13.81 15.51 -2.82
C ALA A 583 12.48 15.38 -2.08
N ASN A 584 11.75 14.27 -2.23
CA ASN A 584 10.50 14.04 -1.50
C ASN A 584 10.73 13.81 -0.01
N LEU A 585 11.80 13.12 0.38
CA LEU A 585 12.15 12.90 1.79
C LEU A 585 12.38 14.24 2.51
N VAL A 586 13.21 15.10 1.90
CA VAL A 586 13.58 16.41 2.47
C VAL A 586 12.41 17.39 2.42
N ALA A 587 11.70 17.48 1.29
CA ALA A 587 10.58 18.40 1.14
C ALA A 587 9.48 18.15 2.18
N MET A 588 9.15 16.88 2.47
CA MET A 588 8.18 16.52 3.50
C MET A 588 8.68 16.70 4.93
N ALA A 589 9.99 16.85 5.15
CA ALA A 589 10.54 17.12 6.47
C ALA A 589 10.49 18.61 6.83
N ASP A 590 10.28 19.51 5.86
CA ASP A 590 10.23 20.95 6.07
C ASP A 590 8.80 21.44 6.38
N PRO A 591 8.53 21.98 7.59
CA PRO A 591 7.25 22.58 7.93
C PRO A 591 6.81 23.69 6.97
N ALA A 592 7.74 24.48 6.40
CA ALA A 592 7.42 25.62 5.54
C ALA A 592 6.78 25.21 4.19
N ASN A 593 6.93 23.93 3.81
CA ASN A 593 6.41 23.40 2.55
C ASN A 593 4.94 23.02 2.62
N ALA A 594 4.38 22.73 3.80
CA ALA A 594 2.98 22.34 3.92
C ALA A 594 2.01 23.42 3.40
N PRO A 595 2.08 24.70 3.80
CA PRO A 595 1.22 25.74 3.25
C PRO A 595 1.37 25.92 1.73
N GLN A 596 2.59 25.78 1.21
CA GLN A 596 2.86 25.90 -0.23
C GLN A 596 2.24 24.74 -1.02
N TYR A 597 2.34 23.53 -0.50
CA TYR A 597 1.69 22.35 -1.07
C TYR A 597 0.17 22.49 -1.06
N GLU A 598 -0.41 22.97 0.05
CA GLU A 598 -1.86 23.19 0.16
C GLU A 598 -2.34 24.27 -0.81
N ALA A 599 -1.60 25.37 -0.95
CA ALA A 599 -1.88 26.43 -1.91
C ALA A 599 -1.79 25.93 -3.37
N ALA A 600 -0.77 25.13 -3.70
CA ALA A 600 -0.55 24.62 -5.04
C ALA A 600 -1.57 23.54 -5.46
N THR A 601 -2.06 22.74 -4.50
CA THR A 601 -3.00 21.63 -4.78
C THR A 601 -4.46 21.99 -4.53
N GLY A 602 -4.73 23.08 -3.80
CA GLY A 602 -6.06 23.42 -3.30
C GLY A 602 -6.60 22.41 -2.29
N THR A 603 -5.73 21.62 -1.65
CA THR A 603 -6.12 20.59 -0.66
C THR A 603 -5.49 20.84 0.69
N GLU A 604 -6.06 20.27 1.74
CA GLU A 604 -5.51 20.28 3.09
C GLU A 604 -4.81 18.95 3.39
N LEU A 605 -3.81 18.96 4.27
CA LEU A 605 -3.17 17.73 4.78
C LEU A 605 -4.04 17.03 5.85
N ARG A 606 -5.24 16.57 5.49
CA ARG A 606 -6.17 15.89 6.42
C ARG A 606 -6.72 14.58 5.87
N HIS A 607 -7.38 13.80 6.71
CA HIS A 607 -8.11 12.63 6.23
C HIS A 607 -9.38 13.07 5.49
N LEU A 608 -9.68 12.37 4.39
CA LEU A 608 -10.96 12.47 3.70
C LEU A 608 -12.12 12.13 4.65
N HIS A 609 -13.20 12.90 4.56
CA HIS A 609 -14.41 12.73 5.34
C HIS A 609 -15.33 11.68 4.73
N LEU A 610 -15.89 10.86 5.61
CA LEU A 610 -16.96 9.92 5.30
C LEU A 610 -18.03 10.01 6.39
N ASP A 611 -19.17 10.60 6.05
CA ASP A 611 -20.35 10.68 6.92
C ASP A 611 -21.65 10.38 6.14
N GLU A 612 -22.81 10.61 6.76
CA GLU A 612 -24.11 10.32 6.15
C GLU A 612 -24.42 11.20 4.92
N ARG A 613 -23.79 12.37 4.80
CA ARG A 613 -24.04 13.38 3.77
C ARG A 613 -22.89 13.51 2.77
N THR A 614 -21.65 13.22 3.19
CA THR A 614 -20.41 13.48 2.45
C THR A 614 -19.60 12.20 2.31
N ASN A 615 -19.08 11.93 1.10
CA ASN A 615 -18.16 10.82 0.86
C ASN A 615 -17.03 11.29 -0.03
N GLU A 616 -16.07 11.99 0.57
CA GLU A 616 -14.96 12.61 -0.15
C GLU A 616 -14.09 11.58 -0.88
N PHE A 617 -14.05 10.31 -0.43
CA PHE A 617 -13.38 9.22 -1.15
C PHE A 617 -14.00 8.94 -2.52
N ARG A 618 -15.34 8.87 -2.56
CA ARG A 618 -16.07 8.66 -3.81
C ARG A 618 -16.01 9.91 -4.68
N ASP A 619 -16.12 11.08 -4.06
CA ASP A 619 -16.14 12.36 -4.78
C ASP A 619 -14.77 12.62 -5.44
N ALA A 620 -13.65 12.32 -4.76
CA ALA A 620 -12.30 12.34 -5.34
C ALA A 620 -12.16 11.40 -6.54
N LYS A 621 -12.67 10.16 -6.45
CA LYS A 621 -12.64 9.20 -7.57
C LYS A 621 -13.48 9.66 -8.76
N ASN A 622 -14.67 10.20 -8.52
CA ASN A 622 -15.51 10.76 -9.57
C ASN A 622 -14.88 12.00 -10.22
N ALA A 623 -14.07 12.75 -9.46
CA ALA A 623 -13.29 13.86 -9.97
C ALA A 623 -11.99 13.42 -10.66
N HIS A 624 -11.64 12.13 -10.70
CA HIS A 624 -10.36 11.65 -11.22
C HIS A 624 -9.14 12.33 -10.55
N ALA A 625 -9.30 12.75 -9.29
CA ALA A 625 -8.25 13.36 -8.51
C ALA A 625 -7.18 12.32 -8.16
N VAL A 626 -5.93 12.72 -8.05
CA VAL A 626 -4.82 11.89 -7.56
C VAL A 626 -4.11 12.60 -6.42
N LEU A 627 -3.41 11.83 -5.59
CA LEU A 627 -2.42 12.41 -4.69
C LEU A 627 -1.18 12.80 -5.52
N PRO A 628 -0.78 14.08 -5.59
CA PRO A 628 0.37 14.49 -6.37
C PRO A 628 1.67 14.20 -5.62
N ASP A 629 2.78 14.20 -6.36
CA ASP A 629 4.14 14.04 -5.80
C ASP A 629 4.50 15.32 -5.03
N TYR A 630 4.98 15.19 -3.79
CA TYR A 630 5.09 16.32 -2.87
C TYR A 630 6.15 17.33 -3.33
N ALA A 631 7.35 16.83 -3.67
CA ALA A 631 8.44 17.67 -4.15
C ALA A 631 8.15 18.27 -5.53
N ALA A 632 7.55 17.49 -6.44
CA ALA A 632 7.25 17.97 -7.79
C ALA A 632 6.26 19.15 -7.81
N VAL A 633 5.25 19.12 -6.94
CA VAL A 633 4.26 20.22 -6.81
C VAL A 633 4.92 21.51 -6.33
N LEU A 634 5.92 21.40 -5.47
CA LEU A 634 6.66 22.53 -4.93
C LEU A 634 7.71 23.08 -5.92
N GLY A 635 7.83 22.48 -7.11
CA GLY A 635 8.83 22.89 -8.10
C GLY A 635 10.26 22.60 -7.65
N VAL A 636 10.46 21.69 -6.69
CA VAL A 636 11.81 21.25 -6.30
C VAL A 636 12.42 20.54 -7.49
N GLU A 637 13.56 21.05 -7.98
CA GLU A 637 14.29 20.42 -9.06
C GLU A 637 14.65 19.00 -8.66
N THR A 638 14.11 18.05 -9.40
CA THR A 638 14.51 16.66 -9.29
C THR A 638 15.43 16.38 -10.46
N GLY A 639 16.66 15.98 -10.18
CA GLY A 639 17.53 15.40 -11.19
C GLY A 639 16.75 14.28 -11.87
N GLY A 640 16.82 14.23 -13.20
CA GLY A 640 16.14 13.18 -13.96
C GLY A 640 16.57 11.84 -13.38
N GLU A 641 15.69 11.16 -12.66
CA GLU A 641 15.90 9.75 -12.41
C GLU A 641 15.98 9.13 -13.81
N ALA A 642 17.08 8.43 -14.10
CA ALA A 642 17.01 7.33 -15.04
C ALA A 642 15.78 6.56 -14.58
N ARG A 643 14.68 6.67 -15.33
CA ARG A 643 13.48 5.91 -15.06
C ARG A 643 14.00 4.49 -14.94
N GLY A 644 13.92 3.90 -13.74
CA GLY A 644 13.80 2.46 -13.66
C GLY A 644 12.62 2.17 -14.58
N SER A 645 12.93 1.70 -15.78
CA SER A 645 11.99 1.40 -16.83
C SER A 645 11.25 0.13 -16.42
N GLY A 646 10.38 0.28 -15.42
CA GLY A 646 9.20 -0.55 -15.28
C GLY A 646 8.38 -0.36 -16.55
N GLY A 647 8.71 -1.17 -17.56
CA GLY A 647 8.24 -1.06 -18.93
C GLY A 647 9.37 -0.90 -19.94
N ALA A 648 9.83 -2.04 -20.47
CA ALA A 648 10.78 -2.24 -21.58
C ALA A 648 12.27 -2.04 -21.26
N GLY A 649 12.85 -3.03 -20.58
CA GLY A 649 14.23 -3.44 -20.82
C GLY A 649 15.18 -3.42 -19.62
N ASP A 650 14.91 -4.23 -18.60
CA ASP A 650 15.95 -4.73 -17.69
C ASP A 650 16.44 -6.07 -18.26
N TYR A 651 17.55 -6.02 -19.00
CA TYR A 651 18.22 -7.14 -19.64
C TYR A 651 19.44 -7.62 -18.83
N GLY A 652 19.64 -7.09 -17.62
CA GLY A 652 20.60 -7.59 -16.64
C GLY A 652 22.06 -7.18 -16.87
N HIS A 653 22.32 -6.19 -17.74
CA HIS A 653 23.66 -5.63 -17.95
C HIS A 653 23.57 -4.23 -18.60
N PRO A 654 24.35 -3.22 -18.14
CA PRO A 654 24.24 -1.84 -18.63
C PRO A 654 24.29 -1.70 -20.16
N TRP A 655 25.19 -2.45 -20.81
CA TRP A 655 25.28 -2.46 -22.27
C TRP A 655 24.02 -3.02 -22.95
N LEU A 656 23.38 -4.06 -22.39
CA LEU A 656 22.16 -4.65 -22.96
C LEU A 656 20.95 -3.75 -22.75
N ASP A 657 20.89 -3.08 -21.60
CA ASP A 657 19.86 -2.12 -21.23
C ASP A 657 19.86 -0.90 -22.14
N GLU A 658 21.02 -0.52 -22.68
CA GLU A 658 21.14 0.51 -23.71
C GLU A 658 20.95 -0.05 -25.13
N ALA A 659 21.61 -1.16 -25.47
CA ALA A 659 21.69 -1.67 -26.83
C ALA A 659 20.35 -2.21 -27.32
N ILE A 660 19.61 -2.97 -26.51
CA ILE A 660 18.38 -3.63 -26.97
C ILE A 660 17.28 -2.62 -27.28
N PRO A 661 16.95 -1.62 -26.43
CA PRO A 661 15.94 -0.61 -26.77
C PRO A 661 16.33 0.22 -28.00
N ARG A 662 17.62 0.56 -28.15
CA ARG A 662 18.13 1.25 -29.34
C ARG A 662 17.91 0.42 -30.60
N LEU A 663 18.30 -0.85 -30.58
CA LEU A 663 18.16 -1.75 -31.73
C LEU A 663 16.69 -2.04 -32.06
N VAL A 664 15.81 -2.15 -31.06
CA VAL A 664 14.35 -2.26 -31.28
C VAL A 664 13.82 -1.05 -32.05
N ALA A 665 14.23 0.16 -31.66
CA ALA A 665 13.82 1.38 -32.32
C ALA A 665 14.37 1.50 -33.75
N GLU A 666 15.66 1.21 -33.95
CA GLU A 666 16.35 1.27 -35.25
C GLU A 666 15.79 0.26 -36.26
N ASN A 667 15.35 -0.91 -35.79
CA ASN A 667 14.85 -2.00 -36.65
C ASN A 667 13.32 -2.03 -36.74
N HIS A 668 12.63 -1.07 -36.12
CA HIS A 668 11.17 -1.04 -36.02
C HIS A 668 10.55 -2.36 -35.52
N ALA A 669 11.27 -3.06 -34.62
CA ALA A 669 10.84 -4.33 -34.08
C ALA A 669 9.63 -4.12 -33.15
N ARG A 670 8.60 -4.95 -33.31
CA ARG A 670 7.38 -4.86 -32.47
C ARG A 670 7.58 -5.54 -31.11
N ASP A 671 8.50 -6.50 -31.05
CA ASP A 671 8.82 -7.27 -29.87
C ASP A 671 10.35 -7.27 -29.65
N PRO A 672 10.87 -6.82 -28.49
CA PRO A 672 12.29 -6.91 -28.16
C PRO A 672 12.88 -8.32 -28.26
N GLU A 673 12.07 -9.38 -28.14
CA GLU A 673 12.51 -10.77 -28.35
C GLU A 673 13.08 -11.00 -29.76
N GLU A 674 12.60 -10.27 -30.78
CA GLU A 674 13.14 -10.37 -32.14
C GLU A 674 14.59 -9.91 -32.21
N ILE A 675 14.94 -8.88 -31.42
CA ILE A 675 16.31 -8.37 -31.31
C ILE A 675 17.17 -9.31 -30.45
N ILE A 676 16.65 -9.74 -29.30
CA ILE A 676 17.37 -10.60 -28.35
C ILE A 676 17.78 -11.93 -28.99
N ARG A 677 16.87 -12.54 -29.77
CA ARG A 677 17.09 -13.82 -30.45
C ARG A 677 17.69 -13.67 -31.85
N GLY A 678 17.81 -12.43 -32.32
CA GLY A 678 18.11 -12.09 -33.69
C GLY A 678 19.59 -11.88 -33.96
N LYS A 679 19.95 -11.86 -35.25
CA LYS A 679 21.30 -11.53 -35.72
C LYS A 679 21.68 -10.08 -35.35
N THR A 680 20.71 -9.20 -35.16
CA THR A 680 20.91 -7.77 -34.87
C THR A 680 21.68 -7.54 -33.57
N LEU A 681 21.30 -8.22 -32.47
CA LEU A 681 22.05 -8.11 -31.20
C LEU A 681 23.45 -8.73 -31.32
N ALA A 682 23.55 -9.84 -32.05
CA ALA A 682 24.82 -10.50 -32.36
C ALA A 682 25.79 -9.61 -33.17
N GLU A 683 25.30 -8.85 -34.13
CA GLU A 683 26.09 -7.90 -34.92
C GLU A 683 26.55 -6.71 -34.08
N ALA A 684 25.67 -6.17 -33.23
CA ALA A 684 26.03 -5.10 -32.29
C ALA A 684 27.10 -5.56 -31.28
N TRP A 685 27.00 -6.80 -30.80
CA TRP A 685 28.00 -7.40 -29.91
C TRP A 685 29.36 -7.63 -30.60
N ASN A 686 29.37 -8.02 -31.89
CA ASN A 686 30.62 -8.24 -32.65
C ASN A 686 31.50 -6.98 -32.78
N GLY A 687 30.93 -5.78 -32.58
CA GLY A 687 31.67 -4.52 -32.59
C GLY A 687 32.46 -4.22 -31.32
N LEU A 688 32.37 -5.06 -30.28
CA LEU A 688 33.09 -4.91 -29.02
C LEU A 688 34.44 -5.66 -29.04
N GLU A 689 35.42 -5.14 -28.31
CA GLU A 689 36.76 -5.73 -28.19
C GLU A 689 37.18 -5.92 -26.72
N GLY A 690 38.15 -6.80 -26.46
CA GLY A 690 38.77 -6.97 -25.14
C GLY A 690 37.83 -7.48 -24.04
N GLU A 691 38.05 -7.02 -22.80
CA GLU A 691 37.31 -7.46 -21.60
C GLU A 691 35.81 -7.13 -21.65
N GLU A 692 35.45 -6.01 -22.28
CA GLU A 692 34.05 -5.60 -22.44
C GLU A 692 33.25 -6.62 -23.27
N ARG A 693 33.87 -7.17 -24.32
CA ARG A 693 33.24 -8.17 -25.19
C ARG A 693 32.88 -9.45 -24.42
N GLU A 694 33.77 -9.92 -23.55
CA GLU A 694 33.53 -11.14 -22.76
C GLU A 694 32.51 -10.90 -21.63
N ALA A 695 32.53 -9.73 -20.99
CA ALA A 695 31.52 -9.35 -19.99
C ALA A 695 30.12 -9.28 -20.60
N VAL A 696 29.98 -8.62 -21.76
CA VAL A 696 28.70 -8.54 -22.49
C VAL A 696 28.28 -9.92 -23.01
N ARG A 697 29.22 -10.74 -23.48
CA ARG A 697 28.92 -12.12 -23.90
C ARG A 697 28.34 -12.95 -22.74
N ALA A 698 28.95 -12.88 -21.56
CA ALA A 698 28.43 -13.55 -20.36
C ALA A 698 27.02 -13.05 -20.00
N ALA A 699 26.78 -11.74 -20.10
CA ALA A 699 25.47 -11.15 -19.87
C ALA A 699 24.40 -11.62 -20.88
N ILE A 700 24.72 -11.68 -22.18
CA ILE A 700 23.79 -12.20 -23.20
C ILE A 700 23.48 -13.67 -22.88
N LYS A 701 24.47 -14.47 -22.46
CA LYS A 701 24.26 -15.87 -22.09
C LYS A 701 23.27 -16.00 -20.92
N ALA A 702 23.52 -15.26 -19.84
CA ALA A 702 22.65 -15.24 -18.67
C ALA A 702 21.21 -14.78 -19.01
N LEU A 703 21.08 -13.78 -19.89
CA LEU A 703 19.79 -13.33 -20.40
C LEU A 703 19.04 -14.44 -21.16
N TRP A 704 19.76 -15.20 -22.00
CA TRP A 704 19.17 -16.30 -22.77
C TRP A 704 18.80 -17.51 -21.90
N GLU A 705 19.62 -17.84 -20.91
CA GLU A 705 19.33 -18.87 -19.91
C GLU A 705 18.08 -18.53 -19.10
N LYS A 706 17.99 -17.29 -18.59
CA LYS A 706 16.82 -16.79 -17.85
C LYS A 706 15.52 -16.86 -18.66
N ARG A 707 15.61 -16.81 -19.99
CA ARG A 707 14.46 -16.87 -20.91
C ARG A 707 14.22 -18.26 -21.50
N GLY A 708 14.95 -19.29 -21.06
CA GLY A 708 14.81 -20.66 -21.55
C GLY A 708 15.19 -20.84 -23.04
N LEU A 709 15.99 -19.94 -23.60
CA LEU A 709 16.30 -19.91 -25.04
C LEU A 709 17.36 -20.94 -25.45
N LEU A 710 18.08 -21.53 -24.49
CA LEU A 710 19.13 -22.51 -24.74
C LEU A 710 18.64 -23.97 -24.65
N GLU A 711 17.44 -24.23 -24.14
CA GLU A 711 16.95 -25.59 -23.88
C GLU A 711 16.46 -26.33 -25.15
N ASP A 712 15.83 -25.62 -26.11
CA ASP A 712 15.54 -26.14 -27.47
C ASP A 712 15.42 -25.02 -28.52
N PRO A 713 16.53 -24.40 -28.96
CA PRO A 713 16.47 -23.29 -29.91
C PRO A 713 16.02 -23.74 -31.31
N PRO A 714 15.17 -22.97 -32.02
CA PRO A 714 14.86 -23.19 -33.43
C PRO A 714 16.13 -23.38 -34.29
N ARG A 715 16.04 -24.15 -35.39
CA ARG A 715 17.20 -24.42 -36.28
C ARG A 715 17.95 -23.16 -36.74
N SER A 716 17.23 -22.05 -36.95
CA SER A 716 17.82 -20.76 -37.32
C SER A 716 18.70 -20.16 -36.23
N GLN A 717 18.41 -20.43 -34.95
CA GLN A 717 19.13 -19.92 -33.78
C GLN A 717 20.29 -20.83 -33.37
N LYS A 718 20.22 -22.15 -33.62
CA LYS A 718 21.36 -23.07 -33.39
C LYS A 718 22.63 -22.63 -34.11
N LYS A 719 22.50 -22.12 -35.34
CA LYS A 719 23.64 -21.58 -36.11
C LYS A 719 24.21 -20.30 -35.49
N LEU A 720 23.35 -19.41 -34.96
CA LEU A 720 23.76 -18.18 -34.29
C LEU A 720 24.50 -18.49 -32.97
N ILE A 721 23.91 -19.34 -32.13
CA ILE A 721 24.48 -19.75 -30.83
C ILE A 721 25.85 -20.40 -31.01
N ARG A 722 26.01 -21.27 -32.02
CA ARG A 722 27.29 -21.94 -32.29
C ARG A 722 28.32 -21.01 -32.92
N ASN A 723 27.97 -20.32 -34.00
CA ASN A 723 28.96 -19.62 -34.82
C ASN A 723 29.29 -18.20 -34.33
N VAL A 724 28.39 -17.58 -33.56
CA VAL A 724 28.60 -16.22 -33.04
C VAL A 724 28.98 -16.26 -31.57
N TYR A 725 28.19 -16.94 -30.75
CA TYR A 725 28.38 -16.92 -29.30
C TYR A 725 29.23 -18.08 -28.77
N GLY A 726 29.38 -19.18 -29.52
CA GLY A 726 30.18 -20.34 -29.14
C GLY A 726 29.66 -21.12 -27.93
N TRP A 727 28.33 -21.17 -27.72
CA TRP A 727 27.73 -21.83 -26.54
C TRP A 727 27.18 -23.25 -26.78
N LEU A 728 27.27 -23.76 -28.01
CA LEU A 728 26.88 -25.12 -28.37
C LEU A 728 28.02 -25.78 -29.16
N GLU A 729 28.48 -26.95 -28.73
CA GLU A 729 29.46 -27.78 -29.46
C GLU A 729 28.84 -28.50 -30.66
#